data_AF-A0A2P8ECU5-F1
#
_entry.id   AF-A0A2P8ECU5-F1
#
_cell.length_a   1.000
_cell.length_b   1.000
_cell.length_c   1.000
_cell.angle_alpha   90.00
_cell.angle_beta   90.00
_cell.angle_gamma   90.00
#
_symmetry.space_group_name_H-M   'P 1'
#
loop_
_entity.id
_entity.type
_entity.pdbx_description
1 polymer ?
#
loop_
_entity_poly.entity_id
_entity_poly.type
_entity_poly.pdbx_seq_one_letter_code
_entity_poly.pdbx_strand_id
1 'polypeptide(L)'
;MRNFTFQKRVCFLIPLLFFLSVSHIFSQNFFGKTFQHIHDEKCAATHLEQMQEEQLGIYGSKEYFESWMQGKVKELRSKPAAQFRTEESVKVIPVVVHVIHTGTAIGVGVNIPLSQIQSQIRTLNEDFRRTNPDINQTPAEFQSVAADTQIEFVLAKQDPRGLPTDGINRVQGPKNTYDPNDASLLGQIALWPPEEYLNIWVVPLVSPFIGYASFPVSNLPGLNFPASSRETDGVTVDYRYFGQGGSAVAGSRGRTLTHEVGHFLGLRHIWGDGDCNVDDFVNDTPNQDGPNNICRSTPRVTCGSRDMVENYMDYTTDICMNLFTIGQTERMQIVLENSPRRASLVNNRATREPILVANDLGIERLINPQNFICDVQTVPEVQVFNAGNNRISSAAIEIRNNGALLQRLNLTLDLGTGDTQIVRFNPITLNNTNNNFVVNIVEVNQTADGNPTNNTVSSNPVLQAQITLPYSFRMDSFGNEWVVDNPDNSLTWEKVALNISGTSQEVIRIQHYEYDASGQLDFLISPQINLSAFPNAQLSFKMAYAPYNIQGFGDFLYVAISTDCGNTFEIVNAPYSKDRVFLQTSEPTLNEFIPSREDQFRREIVNLSKFAEFGSVRLAFISRNGFGNNIYLKDIEIFPQETFRYDLKLTELIKPTPISTGNHDQESIMLVNTGNLAISGFVFRRSSNNAPQQSFLARGQNLLPGDSTLINLPRSSSSNGSNRLTYRLEFPNFDQNPRPDINLDRYFIINQELIRSPWRQNFNNTFSLSPWVSINPQTNGTSWELSPLQTGVSQNVVRLITGTENNTYWLGSPMFDLTSSSQAALFFDRAAGGTISPGTTLRVLASSDGGLTYQQVFSKSGSDLITVPNGQVNPNNPSEYQRDYVNLTAFAGRNRAMVRVAFVLEGANENIDPVYLNNVELFLSANPEPVDPGLGNTRIYPNPANGLFNIVFNLPRFETVNIQIISATGALVHDVDYPNTLNQTYTFSAENFSKGLFVVRITSQSITETRKLILY
;
A
#
# COMPACT_ATOMS: atom_id res chain seq x y z
N MET A 1 -68.70 -9.17 3.96
CA MET A 1 -69.36 -9.62 5.20
C MET A 1 -68.27 -9.99 6.19
N ARG A 2 -68.15 -9.21 7.29
CA ARG A 2 -67.50 -9.48 8.60
C ARG A 2 -66.06 -10.03 8.62
N ASN A 3 -65.13 -9.64 9.49
CA ASN A 3 -65.00 -8.59 10.52
C ASN A 3 -63.52 -8.61 10.98
N PHE A 4 -62.94 -7.41 11.19
CA PHE A 4 -62.08 -6.97 12.32
C PHE A 4 -61.45 -7.99 13.29
N THR A 5 -60.13 -7.91 13.55
CA THR A 5 -59.49 -7.10 14.64
C THR A 5 -57.93 -7.16 14.69
N PHE A 6 -57.35 -6.03 15.12
CA PHE A 6 -56.00 -5.68 15.63
C PHE A 6 -55.16 -6.75 16.39
N GLN A 7 -53.81 -6.78 16.22
CA GLN A 7 -52.77 -6.19 17.12
C GLN A 7 -51.31 -6.67 16.82
N LYS A 8 -50.38 -5.70 16.72
CA LYS A 8 -48.96 -5.60 17.19
C LYS A 8 -47.90 -6.73 17.03
N ARG A 9 -46.80 -6.30 16.36
CA ARG A 9 -45.35 -6.30 16.73
C ARG A 9 -44.45 -7.57 16.63
N VAL A 10 -43.42 -7.41 15.78
CA VAL A 10 -41.95 -7.63 16.00
C VAL A 10 -41.34 -9.02 15.74
N CYS A 11 -40.49 -9.15 14.70
CA CYS A 11 -39.01 -9.36 14.70
C CYS A 11 -38.51 -9.97 13.35
N PHE A 12 -37.64 -9.28 12.59
CA PHE A 12 -36.19 -9.54 12.33
C PHE A 12 -35.91 -10.84 11.50
N LEU A 13 -35.18 -10.90 10.37
CA LEU A 13 -33.88 -10.30 9.97
C LEU A 13 -33.67 -10.42 8.44
N ILE A 14 -33.15 -9.36 7.81
CA ILE A 14 -32.46 -9.35 6.50
C ILE A 14 -31.20 -8.51 6.69
N PRO A 15 -29.97 -9.00 6.44
CA PRO A 15 -28.79 -8.15 6.31
C PRO A 15 -28.47 -7.94 4.81
N LEU A 16 -28.44 -6.71 4.28
CA LEU A 16 -27.47 -5.60 4.42
C LEU A 16 -26.18 -5.82 3.61
N LEU A 17 -26.10 -5.09 2.49
CA LEU A 17 -24.92 -4.83 1.68
C LEU A 17 -23.86 -4.10 2.53
N PHE A 18 -22.65 -4.64 2.57
CA PHE A 18 -21.45 -3.97 3.10
C PHE A 18 -20.43 -3.79 1.97
N PHE A 19 -20.26 -2.54 1.53
CA PHE A 19 -19.02 -2.05 0.93
C PHE A 19 -18.14 -1.55 2.09
N LEU A 20 -16.92 -2.07 2.26
CA LEU A 20 -15.93 -1.49 3.16
C LEU A 20 -14.51 -1.59 2.58
N SER A 21 -13.82 -0.48 2.77
CA SER A 21 -12.50 -0.05 2.30
C SER A 21 -11.34 -0.74 2.99
N VAL A 22 -10.22 -0.78 2.27
CA VAL A 22 -8.91 -1.34 2.64
C VAL A 22 -8.13 -0.34 3.51
N SER A 23 -7.60 -0.78 4.64
CA SER A 23 -6.57 -0.07 5.42
C SER A 23 -5.40 -1.02 5.72
N HIS A 24 -4.18 -0.55 5.49
CA HIS A 24 -2.93 -1.24 5.80
C HIS A 24 -2.59 -1.07 7.29
N ILE A 25 -2.31 -2.15 8.01
CA ILE A 25 -1.67 -2.13 9.33
C ILE A 25 -0.47 -3.09 9.30
N PHE A 26 0.71 -2.56 9.62
CA PHE A 26 1.85 -3.36 10.06
C PHE A 26 1.59 -3.84 11.48
N SER A 27 1.77 -5.14 11.74
CA SER A 27 2.10 -5.62 13.07
C SER A 27 2.94 -6.89 12.98
N GLN A 28 4.17 -6.80 13.48
CA GLN A 28 4.77 -7.89 14.24
C GLN A 28 5.13 -7.35 15.62
N ASN A 29 4.61 -7.98 16.67
CA ASN A 29 5.19 -7.96 18.00
C ASN A 29 5.15 -9.39 18.54
N PHE A 30 6.31 -9.93 18.87
CA PHE A 30 6.46 -11.12 19.71
C PHE A 30 6.47 -10.66 21.18
N PHE A 31 5.69 -11.35 22.03
CA PHE A 31 5.48 -11.15 23.47
C PHE A 31 4.52 -10.04 23.93
N GLY A 32 3.26 -10.45 24.10
CA GLY A 32 2.59 -10.32 25.41
C GLY A 32 2.21 -8.91 25.90
N LYS A 33 1.27 -8.26 25.21
CA LYS A 33 0.04 -7.64 25.76
C LYS A 33 -0.81 -7.16 24.57
N THR A 34 -2.11 -7.36 24.66
CA THR A 34 -3.10 -6.92 23.67
C THR A 34 -3.11 -5.40 23.61
N PHE A 35 -2.60 -4.81 22.53
CA PHE A 35 -2.94 -3.43 22.19
C PHE A 35 -4.40 -3.42 21.73
N GLN A 36 -5.22 -2.74 22.52
CA GLN A 36 -6.63 -2.53 22.27
C GLN A 36 -6.71 -1.43 21.21
N HIS A 37 -6.84 -1.81 19.93
CA HIS A 37 -7.23 -0.84 18.89
C HIS A 37 -8.63 -0.31 19.23
N ILE A 38 -8.72 0.97 19.56
CA ILE A 38 -9.98 1.71 19.61
C ILE A 38 -9.80 2.87 18.65
N HIS A 39 -10.35 2.75 17.43
CA HIS A 39 -10.48 3.88 16.51
C HIS A 39 -11.92 4.38 16.60
N ASP A 40 -12.09 5.59 17.13
CA ASP A 40 -13.33 6.39 17.03
C ASP A 40 -12.96 7.90 16.92
N GLU A 41 -11.75 8.23 16.42
CA GLU A 41 -11.23 9.60 16.32
C GLU A 41 -11.72 10.30 15.06
N LYS A 42 -12.44 11.42 15.24
CA LYS A 42 -12.90 12.30 14.15
C LYS A 42 -11.88 13.39 13.81
N CYS A 43 -11.16 13.90 14.82
CA CYS A 43 -10.12 14.91 14.67
C CYS A 43 -8.73 14.28 14.91
N ALA A 44 -7.75 14.61 14.07
CA ALA A 44 -6.38 14.09 14.20
C ALA A 44 -5.43 15.07 14.93
N ALA A 45 -5.93 16.07 15.66
CA ALA A 45 -5.09 17.08 16.32
C ALA A 45 -4.09 16.48 17.32
N THR A 46 -4.46 15.41 18.05
CA THR A 46 -3.56 14.68 18.95
C THR A 46 -2.41 13.98 18.20
N HIS A 47 -2.68 13.44 17.01
CA HIS A 47 -1.67 12.88 16.13
C HIS A 47 -0.68 13.97 15.65
N LEU A 48 -1.19 15.14 15.26
CA LEU A 48 -0.34 16.27 14.86
C LEU A 48 0.48 16.82 16.04
N GLU A 49 -0.10 16.88 17.24
CA GLU A 49 0.61 17.26 18.46
C GLU A 49 1.71 16.24 18.80
N GLN A 50 1.44 14.93 18.68
CA GLN A 50 2.46 13.90 18.86
C GLN A 50 3.58 14.05 17.83
N MET A 51 3.26 14.30 16.56
CA MET A 51 4.27 14.59 15.54
C MET A 51 5.08 15.84 15.89
N GLN A 52 4.45 16.86 16.48
CA GLN A 52 5.14 18.07 16.94
C GLN A 52 6.05 17.79 18.15
N GLU A 53 5.62 16.99 19.12
CA GLU A 53 6.44 16.55 20.25
C GLU A 53 7.62 15.70 19.78
N GLU A 54 7.39 14.80 18.83
CA GLU A 54 8.45 14.02 18.17
C GLU A 54 9.45 14.92 17.46
N GLN A 55 9.00 16.02 16.84
CA GLN A 55 9.86 16.97 16.14
C GLN A 55 10.64 17.91 17.07
N LEU A 56 10.04 18.34 18.19
CA LEU A 56 10.56 19.41 19.05
C LEU A 56 11.04 18.93 20.43
N GLY A 57 10.89 17.64 20.72
CA GLY A 57 11.17 17.05 22.03
C GLY A 57 10.36 17.72 23.14
N ILE A 58 11.03 17.99 24.28
CA ILE A 58 10.38 18.62 25.44
C ILE A 58 9.71 19.96 25.11
N TYR A 59 10.20 20.70 24.11
CA TYR A 59 9.64 22.00 23.75
C TYR A 59 8.34 21.90 22.94
N GLY A 60 8.08 20.74 22.31
CA GLY A 60 6.80 20.43 21.68
C GLY A 60 5.82 19.70 22.59
N SER A 61 6.27 19.27 23.78
CA SER A 61 5.44 18.51 24.71
C SER A 61 4.27 19.32 25.25
N LYS A 62 3.17 18.62 25.51
CA LYS A 62 1.97 19.14 26.18
C LYS A 62 2.31 19.83 27.50
N GLU A 63 3.14 19.20 28.34
CA GLU A 63 3.51 19.72 29.66
C GLU A 63 4.24 21.06 29.56
N TYR A 64 5.13 21.20 28.58
CA TYR A 64 5.89 22.43 28.39
C TYR A 64 4.99 23.58 27.93
N PHE A 65 4.14 23.32 26.93
CA PHE A 65 3.20 24.32 26.43
C PHE A 65 2.23 24.79 27.53
N GLU A 66 1.67 23.86 28.31
CA GLU A 66 0.71 24.21 29.36
C GLU A 66 1.36 24.94 30.54
N SER A 67 2.62 24.61 30.89
CA SER A 67 3.40 25.38 31.86
C SER A 67 3.64 26.83 31.38
N TRP A 68 3.98 27.01 30.10
CA TRP A 68 4.12 28.33 29.49
C TRP A 68 2.80 29.11 29.50
N MET A 69 1.69 28.48 29.13
CA MET A 69 0.34 29.07 29.18
C MET A 69 -0.02 29.54 30.60
N GLN A 70 0.22 28.72 31.62
CA GLN A 70 -0.02 29.10 33.02
C GLN A 70 0.79 30.33 33.44
N GLY A 71 2.06 30.40 33.01
CA GLY A 71 2.91 31.57 33.21
C GLY A 71 2.30 32.84 32.60
N LYS A 72 1.79 32.74 31.37
CA LYS A 72 1.16 33.85 30.64
C LYS A 72 -0.19 34.26 31.24
N VAL A 73 -1.02 33.32 31.67
CA VAL A 73 -2.27 33.60 32.40
C VAL A 73 -1.96 34.37 33.70
N LYS A 74 -0.93 33.96 34.45
CA LYS A 74 -0.52 34.67 35.67
C LYS A 74 -0.01 36.08 35.38
N GLU A 75 0.76 36.26 34.32
CA GLU A 75 1.22 37.57 33.85
C GLU A 75 0.03 38.47 33.51
N LEU A 76 -0.91 37.98 32.69
CA LEU A 76 -2.13 38.69 32.31
C LEU A 76 -2.90 39.16 33.54
N ARG A 77 -3.20 38.26 34.48
CA ARG A 77 -3.96 38.56 35.71
C ARG A 77 -3.24 39.49 36.70
N SER A 78 -1.94 39.71 36.54
CA SER A 78 -1.15 40.64 37.36
C SER A 78 -1.15 42.08 36.84
N LYS A 79 -1.60 42.31 35.60
CA LYS A 79 -1.66 43.66 34.99
C LYS A 79 -2.83 44.48 35.59
N PRO A 80 -2.67 45.79 35.87
CA PRO A 80 -3.76 46.63 36.39
C PRO A 80 -4.93 46.76 35.40
N ALA A 81 -6.17 46.66 35.89
CA ALA A 81 -7.41 46.75 35.09
C ALA A 81 -7.54 47.99 34.19
N ALA A 82 -6.77 49.05 34.45
CA ALA A 82 -6.73 50.28 33.63
C ALA A 82 -6.02 50.10 32.28
N GLN A 83 -5.13 49.11 32.12
CA GLN A 83 -4.47 48.80 30.84
C GLN A 83 -5.32 47.91 29.91
N PHE A 84 -6.27 47.14 30.46
CA PHE A 84 -7.17 46.29 29.67
C PHE A 84 -8.20 47.08 28.85
N ARG A 85 -8.61 48.26 29.32
CA ARG A 85 -9.66 49.07 28.66
C ARG A 85 -9.21 49.79 27.38
N THR A 86 -7.91 49.79 27.08
CA THR A 86 -7.36 50.43 25.87
C THR A 86 -7.08 49.46 24.71
N GLU A 87 -7.22 48.15 24.92
CA GLU A 87 -6.85 47.11 23.93
C GLU A 87 -7.98 46.15 23.53
N GLU A 88 -9.24 46.36 23.96
CA GLU A 88 -10.44 45.62 23.48
C GLU A 88 -10.79 45.99 22.02
N SER A 89 -9.91 45.62 21.10
CA SER A 89 -10.17 45.65 19.66
C SER A 89 -10.38 44.23 19.17
N VAL A 90 -11.43 44.04 18.37
CA VAL A 90 -11.71 42.77 17.68
C VAL A 90 -10.47 42.31 16.92
N LYS A 91 -10.08 41.04 17.11
CA LYS A 91 -8.94 40.44 16.43
C LYS A 91 -9.43 39.86 15.09
N VAL A 92 -9.08 40.51 13.98
CA VAL A 92 -9.48 40.04 12.65
C VAL A 92 -8.36 39.17 12.06
N ILE A 93 -8.67 37.92 11.76
CA ILE A 93 -7.77 36.94 11.15
C ILE A 93 -8.09 36.83 9.65
N PRO A 94 -7.14 37.13 8.76
CA PRO A 94 -7.28 36.86 7.33
C PRO A 94 -7.14 35.36 7.06
N VAL A 95 -8.05 34.82 6.26
CA VAL A 95 -8.15 33.41 5.92
C VAL A 95 -7.91 33.21 4.43
N VAL A 96 -7.11 32.21 4.09
CA VAL A 96 -7.05 31.68 2.73
C VAL A 96 -7.58 30.24 2.72
N VAL A 97 -8.48 29.95 1.80
CA VAL A 97 -9.05 28.61 1.62
C VAL A 97 -8.42 27.95 0.41
N HIS A 98 -7.55 26.97 0.65
CA HIS A 98 -6.93 26.11 -0.35
C HIS A 98 -7.85 24.92 -0.66
N VAL A 99 -8.55 24.97 -1.80
CA VAL A 99 -9.36 23.85 -2.28
C VAL A 99 -8.48 22.95 -3.15
N ILE A 100 -8.13 21.76 -2.63
CA ILE A 100 -7.24 20.81 -3.32
C ILE A 100 -8.09 19.80 -4.08
N HIS A 101 -8.10 19.89 -5.41
CA HIS A 101 -8.98 19.09 -6.27
C HIS A 101 -8.21 18.20 -7.26
N THR A 102 -8.90 17.26 -7.90
CA THR A 102 -8.30 16.31 -8.86
C THR A 102 -8.56 16.71 -10.32
N GLY A 103 -8.76 18.01 -10.57
CA GLY A 103 -9.15 18.53 -11.89
C GLY A 103 -10.66 18.58 -12.17
N THR A 104 -11.51 18.27 -11.18
CA THR A 104 -12.97 18.39 -11.33
C THR A 104 -13.43 19.85 -11.48
N ALA A 105 -14.58 20.07 -12.11
CA ALA A 105 -15.18 21.42 -12.24
C ALA A 105 -15.69 21.95 -10.88
N ILE A 106 -15.77 23.28 -10.74
CA ILE A 106 -16.32 23.93 -9.53
C ILE A 106 -17.76 23.47 -9.30
N GLY A 107 -18.07 23.10 -8.05
CA GLY A 107 -19.33 22.52 -7.62
C GLY A 107 -19.38 20.99 -7.63
N VAL A 108 -18.31 20.31 -8.09
CA VAL A 108 -18.28 18.84 -8.20
C VAL A 108 -17.23 18.24 -7.27
N GLY A 109 -17.68 17.36 -6.37
CA GLY A 109 -16.81 16.68 -5.40
C GLY A 109 -16.12 17.69 -4.48
N VAL A 110 -14.80 17.56 -4.33
CA VAL A 110 -13.98 18.43 -3.49
C VAL A 110 -13.80 19.85 -4.05
N ASN A 111 -14.01 20.08 -5.36
CA ASN A 111 -13.89 21.43 -5.92
C ASN A 111 -15.14 22.28 -5.57
N ILE A 112 -15.32 22.58 -4.27
CA ILE A 112 -16.55 23.11 -3.68
C ILE A 112 -16.92 24.52 -4.19
N PRO A 113 -18.22 24.87 -4.28
CA PRO A 113 -18.65 26.18 -4.78
C PRO A 113 -18.33 27.30 -3.78
N LEU A 114 -18.20 28.54 -4.29
CA LEU A 114 -17.97 29.74 -3.47
C LEU A 114 -19.00 29.89 -2.34
N SER A 115 -20.28 29.57 -2.60
CA SER A 115 -21.35 29.66 -1.61
C SER A 115 -21.10 28.77 -0.38
N GLN A 116 -20.49 27.59 -0.56
CA GLN A 116 -20.13 26.69 0.54
C GLN A 116 -18.99 27.30 1.37
N ILE A 117 -17.98 27.89 0.72
CA ILE A 117 -16.88 28.60 1.40
C ILE A 117 -17.39 29.79 2.21
N GLN A 118 -18.21 30.65 1.59
CA GLN A 118 -18.82 31.79 2.27
C GLN A 118 -19.71 31.37 3.44
N SER A 119 -20.42 30.23 3.32
CA SER A 119 -21.21 29.70 4.44
C SER A 119 -20.34 29.29 5.63
N GLN A 120 -19.15 28.71 5.38
CA GLN A 120 -18.23 28.31 6.44
C GLN A 120 -17.62 29.53 7.14
N ILE A 121 -17.19 30.54 6.39
CA ILE A 121 -16.64 31.78 6.99
C ILE A 121 -17.70 32.49 7.83
N ARG A 122 -18.96 32.48 7.40
CA ARG A 122 -20.08 32.97 8.22
C ARG A 122 -20.26 32.14 9.48
N THR A 123 -20.34 30.82 9.40
CA THR A 123 -20.44 29.94 10.59
C THR A 123 -19.31 30.25 11.58
N LEU A 124 -18.08 30.39 11.08
CA LEU A 124 -16.91 30.63 11.93
C LEU A 124 -17.05 31.96 12.68
N ASN A 125 -17.48 33.03 12.00
CA ASN A 125 -17.78 34.30 12.66
C ASN A 125 -18.98 34.21 13.62
N GLU A 126 -20.03 33.47 13.26
CA GLU A 126 -21.20 33.26 14.13
C GLU A 126 -20.81 32.59 15.45
N ASP A 127 -20.01 31.52 15.38
CA ASP A 127 -19.56 30.73 16.53
C ASP A 127 -18.55 31.52 17.40
N PHE A 128 -17.54 32.14 16.78
CA PHE A 128 -16.51 32.89 17.51
C PHE A 128 -17.00 34.25 18.05
N ARG A 129 -18.04 34.85 17.44
CA ARG A 129 -18.67 36.08 17.95
C ARG A 129 -19.91 35.84 18.80
N ARG A 130 -20.25 34.58 19.08
CA ARG A 130 -21.47 34.19 19.83
C ARG A 130 -22.73 34.84 19.26
N THR A 131 -22.83 34.87 17.93
CA THR A 131 -24.02 35.30 17.18
C THR A 131 -24.71 34.13 16.46
N ASN A 132 -24.26 32.91 16.77
CA ASN A 132 -24.82 31.65 16.29
C ASN A 132 -26.33 31.52 16.62
N PRO A 133 -27.18 31.16 15.64
CA PRO A 133 -28.64 31.08 15.86
C PRO A 133 -29.09 30.10 16.95
N ASP A 134 -28.27 29.09 17.25
CA ASP A 134 -28.51 28.05 18.24
C ASP A 134 -28.03 28.43 19.66
N ILE A 135 -27.57 29.67 19.90
CA ILE A 135 -27.17 30.17 21.22
C ILE A 135 -28.23 29.95 22.32
N ASN A 136 -29.51 30.00 21.96
CA ASN A 136 -30.62 29.79 22.90
C ASN A 136 -30.75 28.33 23.36
N GLN A 137 -29.99 27.40 22.76
CA GLN A 137 -29.92 26.01 23.16
C GLN A 137 -28.84 25.77 24.24
N THR A 138 -28.00 26.77 24.56
CA THR A 138 -27.06 26.68 25.69
C THR A 138 -27.84 26.46 27.00
N PRO A 139 -27.60 25.34 27.72
CA PRO A 139 -28.30 25.04 28.96
C PRO A 139 -28.08 26.11 30.03
N ALA A 140 -29.11 26.37 30.86
CA ALA A 140 -29.10 27.45 31.84
C ALA A 140 -27.89 27.43 32.79
N GLU A 141 -27.38 26.24 33.12
CA GLU A 141 -26.20 26.07 33.97
C GLU A 141 -24.88 26.53 33.33
N PHE A 142 -24.79 26.58 31.99
CA PHE A 142 -23.60 27.00 31.25
C PHE A 142 -23.71 28.40 30.65
N GLN A 143 -24.86 29.07 30.80
CA GLN A 143 -25.05 30.43 30.27
C GLN A 143 -24.09 31.46 30.87
N SER A 144 -23.69 31.29 32.13
CA SER A 144 -22.79 32.23 32.82
C SER A 144 -21.33 32.12 32.37
N VAL A 145 -20.95 31.02 31.74
CA VAL A 145 -19.56 30.78 31.28
C VAL A 145 -19.42 30.92 29.77
N ALA A 146 -20.52 31.08 29.03
CA ALA A 146 -20.49 31.13 27.58
C ALA A 146 -20.05 32.51 27.05
N ALA A 147 -19.11 32.57 26.11
CA ALA A 147 -18.38 33.80 25.77
C ALA A 147 -18.42 34.20 24.28
N ASP A 148 -18.35 35.51 24.02
CA ASP A 148 -17.90 36.09 22.74
C ASP A 148 -16.37 36.16 22.77
N THR A 149 -15.70 35.49 21.82
CA THR A 149 -14.23 35.45 21.78
C THR A 149 -13.59 36.75 21.28
N GLN A 150 -14.39 37.61 20.64
CA GLN A 150 -13.96 38.82 19.92
C GLN A 150 -12.97 38.56 18.76
N ILE A 151 -13.03 37.36 18.17
CA ILE A 151 -12.25 36.98 16.99
C ILE A 151 -13.18 36.99 15.77
N GLU A 152 -12.74 37.63 14.69
CA GLU A 152 -13.42 37.62 13.40
C GLU A 152 -12.51 37.06 12.32
N PHE A 153 -13.11 36.43 11.31
CA PHE A 153 -12.43 35.83 10.19
C PHE A 153 -12.89 36.48 8.90
N VAL A 154 -11.93 36.93 8.09
CA VAL A 154 -12.22 37.52 6.77
C VAL A 154 -11.45 36.74 5.73
N LEU A 155 -12.10 36.41 4.60
CA LEU A 155 -11.33 35.94 3.44
C LEU A 155 -10.31 37.01 3.07
N ALA A 156 -9.06 36.59 2.90
CA ALA A 156 -7.95 37.49 2.61
C ALA A 156 -8.30 38.43 1.45
N LYS A 157 -7.98 39.71 1.63
CA LYS A 157 -8.20 40.78 0.66
C LYS A 157 -6.99 41.05 -0.19
N GLN A 158 -5.82 40.66 0.32
CA GLN A 158 -4.55 40.74 -0.39
C GLN A 158 -3.95 39.34 -0.48
N ASP A 159 -3.39 38.99 -1.63
CA ASP A 159 -2.57 37.80 -1.80
C ASP A 159 -1.15 38.06 -1.21
N PRO A 160 -0.25 37.06 -1.18
CA PRO A 160 1.11 37.26 -0.69
C PRO A 160 1.88 38.39 -1.39
N ARG A 161 1.53 38.71 -2.65
CA ARG A 161 2.10 39.82 -3.44
C ARG A 161 1.53 41.20 -3.06
N GLY A 162 0.47 41.24 -2.24
CA GLY A 162 -0.23 42.48 -1.88
C GLY A 162 -1.32 42.90 -2.87
N LEU A 163 -1.72 42.02 -3.80
CA LEU A 163 -2.73 42.30 -4.83
C LEU A 163 -4.12 41.82 -4.40
N PRO A 164 -5.20 42.37 -4.97
CA PRO A 164 -6.56 41.95 -4.62
C PRO A 164 -6.76 40.44 -4.81
N THR A 165 -7.37 39.80 -3.84
CA THR A 165 -7.76 38.38 -3.91
C THR A 165 -9.13 38.17 -3.28
N ASP A 166 -9.79 37.07 -3.64
CA ASP A 166 -11.02 36.60 -2.99
C ASP A 166 -10.73 35.67 -1.80
N GLY A 167 -9.44 35.41 -1.50
CA GLY A 167 -8.99 34.55 -0.42
C GLY A 167 -9.21 33.06 -0.70
N ILE A 168 -9.40 32.68 -1.97
CA ILE A 168 -9.65 31.28 -2.36
C ILE A 168 -8.58 30.86 -3.37
N ASN A 169 -7.81 29.84 -3.01
CA ASN A 169 -6.81 29.26 -3.88
C ASN A 169 -7.27 27.84 -4.28
N ARG A 170 -7.41 27.56 -5.57
CA ARG A 170 -7.83 26.24 -6.07
C ARG A 170 -6.65 25.57 -6.75
N VAL A 171 -6.18 24.45 -6.19
CA VAL A 171 -4.96 23.78 -6.63
C VAL A 171 -5.27 22.35 -7.02
N GLN A 172 -4.75 21.90 -8.17
CA GLN A 172 -4.85 20.51 -8.55
C GLN A 172 -3.82 19.69 -7.77
N GLY A 173 -4.29 18.79 -6.90
CA GLY A 173 -3.45 17.94 -6.07
C GLY A 173 -3.04 16.63 -6.75
N PRO A 174 -1.93 16.00 -6.32
CA PRO A 174 -1.42 14.76 -6.91
C PRO A 174 -2.15 13.48 -6.42
N LYS A 175 -3.01 13.59 -5.40
CA LYS A 175 -3.71 12.46 -4.77
C LYS A 175 -5.23 12.60 -4.85
N ASN A 176 -5.91 11.45 -4.84
CA ASN A 176 -7.38 11.39 -4.78
C ASN A 176 -7.95 11.47 -3.36
N THR A 177 -7.14 11.14 -2.34
CA THR A 177 -7.47 11.18 -0.91
C THR A 177 -6.22 11.52 -0.11
N TYR A 178 -6.40 12.15 1.05
CA TYR A 178 -5.31 12.59 1.93
C TYR A 178 -5.51 12.06 3.35
N ASP A 179 -4.42 11.83 4.06
CA ASP A 179 -4.40 11.47 5.48
C ASP A 179 -3.55 12.45 6.30
N PRO A 180 -3.62 12.46 7.65
CA PRO A 180 -2.87 13.43 8.47
C PRO A 180 -1.35 13.45 8.23
N ASN A 181 -0.74 12.36 7.77
CA ASN A 181 0.69 12.34 7.43
C ASN A 181 1.01 13.10 6.13
N ASP A 182 0.00 13.46 5.34
CA ASP A 182 0.13 14.30 4.15
C ASP A 182 0.11 15.81 4.47
N ALA A 183 0.07 16.22 5.74
CA ALA A 183 0.02 17.64 6.11
C ALA A 183 1.16 18.46 5.47
N SER A 184 2.39 17.95 5.48
CA SER A 184 3.52 18.63 4.84
C SER A 184 3.38 18.69 3.31
N LEU A 185 2.79 17.66 2.69
CA LEU A 185 2.52 17.66 1.24
C LEU A 185 1.49 18.75 0.90
N LEU A 186 0.43 18.90 1.70
CA LEU A 186 -0.61 19.92 1.51
C LEU A 186 -0.03 21.34 1.60
N GLY A 187 0.84 21.60 2.57
CA GLY A 187 1.59 22.85 2.63
C GLY A 187 2.50 23.09 1.43
N GLN A 188 3.25 22.06 1.00
CA GLN A 188 4.15 22.19 -0.14
C GLN A 188 3.41 22.53 -1.45
N ILE A 189 2.21 21.98 -1.65
CA ILE A 189 1.42 22.28 -2.87
C ILE A 189 0.66 23.60 -2.79
N ALA A 190 0.28 24.05 -1.58
CA ALA A 190 -0.52 25.24 -1.38
C ALA A 190 -0.25 25.83 0.01
N LEU A 191 0.51 26.92 0.08
CA LEU A 191 0.78 27.62 1.34
C LEU A 191 0.91 29.11 1.08
N TRP A 192 0.21 29.91 1.87
CA TRP A 192 0.51 31.34 2.02
C TRP A 192 1.23 31.58 3.36
N PRO A 193 2.02 32.67 3.49
CA PRO A 193 2.82 32.92 4.69
C PRO A 193 2.00 32.81 5.98
N PRO A 194 2.25 31.81 6.85
CA PRO A 194 1.40 31.58 8.01
C PRO A 194 1.49 32.68 9.09
N GLU A 195 2.51 33.54 8.99
CA GLU A 195 2.61 34.76 9.78
C GLU A 195 1.53 35.79 9.43
N GLU A 196 0.99 35.74 8.19
CA GLU A 196 0.02 36.67 7.67
C GLU A 196 -1.35 36.04 7.40
N TYR A 197 -1.47 34.72 7.24
CA TYR A 197 -2.70 34.05 6.83
C TYR A 197 -2.99 32.79 7.66
N LEU A 198 -4.25 32.59 8.03
CA LEU A 198 -4.73 31.28 8.45
C LEU A 198 -4.96 30.45 7.19
N ASN A 199 -4.06 29.50 6.94
CA ASN A 199 -4.18 28.55 5.84
C ASN A 199 -5.22 27.48 6.20
N ILE A 200 -6.22 27.33 5.33
CA ILE A 200 -7.25 26.30 5.47
C ILE A 200 -7.24 25.40 4.25
N TRP A 201 -6.85 24.14 4.41
CA TRP A 201 -6.89 23.14 3.35
C TRP A 201 -8.22 22.38 3.36
N VAL A 202 -8.90 22.40 2.21
CA VAL A 202 -10.12 21.64 1.97
C VAL A 202 -9.80 20.50 1.01
N VAL A 203 -9.83 19.28 1.53
CA VAL A 203 -9.35 18.07 0.85
C VAL A 203 -10.36 16.92 1.00
N PRO A 204 -10.26 15.85 0.21
CA PRO A 204 -10.92 14.59 0.52
C PRO A 204 -10.10 13.80 1.56
N LEU A 205 -10.50 13.82 2.84
CA LEU A 205 -9.80 13.09 3.90
C LEU A 205 -10.22 11.62 3.96
N VAL A 206 -9.28 10.76 4.35
CA VAL A 206 -9.56 9.36 4.67
C VAL A 206 -10.35 9.26 5.98
N SER A 207 -11.40 8.43 5.96
CA SER A 207 -12.14 8.07 7.17
C SER A 207 -11.22 7.36 8.17
N PRO A 208 -11.35 7.59 9.50
CA PRO A 208 -12.42 8.33 10.19
C PRO A 208 -12.21 9.85 10.30
N PHE A 209 -11.07 10.38 9.85
CA PHE A 209 -10.74 11.79 10.04
C PHE A 209 -11.63 12.72 9.21
N ILE A 210 -12.10 13.79 9.84
CA ILE A 210 -12.89 14.86 9.20
C ILE A 210 -12.19 16.23 9.30
N GLY A 211 -11.18 16.37 10.16
CA GLY A 211 -10.35 17.55 10.28
C GLY A 211 -9.12 17.33 11.16
N TYR A 212 -8.18 18.27 11.08
CA TYR A 212 -7.06 18.40 12.01
C TYR A 212 -6.46 19.82 11.92
N ALA A 213 -5.73 20.23 12.95
CA ALA A 213 -5.02 21.50 13.00
C ALA A 213 -3.61 21.33 13.58
N SER A 214 -2.70 22.24 13.18
CA SER A 214 -1.43 22.43 13.89
C SER A 214 -1.67 23.11 15.24
N PHE A 215 -1.12 22.58 16.31
CA PHE A 215 -1.18 23.21 17.64
C PHE A 215 -0.20 24.40 17.73
N PRO A 216 -0.49 25.48 18.49
CA PRO A 216 0.47 26.56 18.72
C PRO A 216 1.72 26.10 19.48
N VAL A 217 2.78 26.91 19.41
CA VAL A 217 4.05 26.69 20.12
C VAL A 217 4.35 27.88 21.02
N SER A 218 5.10 27.67 22.11
CA SER A 218 5.56 28.77 22.98
C SER A 218 6.74 29.53 22.37
N ASN A 219 6.88 30.82 22.70
CA ASN A 219 8.08 31.58 22.34
C ASN A 219 9.27 31.23 23.27
N LEU A 220 10.36 30.74 22.69
CA LEU A 220 11.54 30.29 23.44
C LEU A 220 12.57 31.43 23.58
N PRO A 221 13.00 31.79 24.80
CA PRO A 221 14.13 32.70 24.98
C PRO A 221 15.42 32.06 24.42
N GLY A 222 15.97 32.62 23.34
CA GLY A 222 17.22 32.15 22.72
C GLY A 222 17.06 31.39 21.40
N LEU A 223 15.83 31.12 20.92
CA LEU A 223 15.59 30.67 19.55
C LEU A 223 15.24 31.86 18.65
N ASN A 224 15.93 31.96 17.51
CA ASN A 224 15.70 33.02 16.53
C ASN A 224 14.56 32.71 15.54
N PHE A 225 14.00 31.50 15.56
CA PHE A 225 12.94 31.06 14.64
C PHE A 225 11.93 30.12 15.32
N PRO A 226 10.64 30.12 14.90
CA PRO A 226 9.65 29.17 15.40
C PRO A 226 10.02 27.74 15.00
N ALA A 227 10.03 26.83 15.97
CA ALA A 227 10.59 25.50 15.80
C ALA A 227 9.72 24.54 14.97
N SER A 228 8.41 24.79 14.82
CA SER A 228 7.52 23.97 13.99
C SER A 228 7.62 24.32 12.48
N SER A 229 7.49 23.30 11.62
CA SER A 229 7.49 23.46 10.15
C SER A 229 6.47 24.52 9.69
N ARG A 230 6.83 25.34 8.70
CA ARG A 230 5.94 26.37 8.13
C ARG A 230 4.83 25.72 7.29
N GLU A 231 5.15 24.59 6.68
CA GLU A 231 4.34 23.88 5.71
C GLU A 231 3.14 23.19 6.37
N THR A 232 3.20 22.90 7.66
CA THR A 232 2.09 22.24 8.38
C THR A 232 1.23 23.21 9.18
N ASP A 233 1.55 24.51 9.18
CA ASP A 233 0.88 25.51 10.01
C ASP A 233 -0.47 25.96 9.42
N GLY A 234 -1.57 25.54 10.06
CA GLY A 234 -2.93 25.84 9.62
C GLY A 234 -3.93 24.77 10.02
N VAL A 235 -5.02 24.68 9.25
CA VAL A 235 -6.15 23.79 9.52
C VAL A 235 -6.51 23.02 8.25
N THR A 236 -6.75 21.71 8.36
CA THR A 236 -7.23 20.88 7.25
C THR A 236 -8.61 20.32 7.59
N VAL A 237 -9.55 20.37 6.65
CA VAL A 237 -10.92 19.87 6.83
C VAL A 237 -11.37 19.08 5.61
N ASP A 238 -12.11 18.01 5.84
CA ASP A 238 -12.76 17.26 4.77
C ASP A 238 -13.86 18.11 4.11
N TYR A 239 -13.84 18.19 2.78
CA TYR A 239 -14.79 19.00 2.00
C TYR A 239 -16.28 18.71 2.30
N ARG A 240 -16.61 17.51 2.79
CA ARG A 240 -17.98 17.11 3.15
C ARG A 240 -18.46 17.73 4.47
N TYR A 241 -17.54 18.16 5.33
CA TYR A 241 -17.81 18.75 6.64
C TYR A 241 -17.42 20.24 6.70
N PHE A 242 -17.05 20.82 5.55
CA PHE A 242 -16.74 22.25 5.41
C PHE A 242 -17.97 23.04 4.97
N GLY A 243 -18.51 23.89 5.84
CA GLY A 243 -19.65 24.76 5.56
C GLY A 243 -20.98 24.02 5.38
N GLN A 244 -21.92 24.69 4.72
CA GLN A 244 -23.28 24.21 4.46
C GLN A 244 -23.62 24.31 2.96
N GLY A 245 -24.42 23.37 2.48
CA GLY A 245 -24.80 23.28 1.06
C GLY A 245 -23.66 22.78 0.17
N GLY A 246 -23.84 22.85 -1.15
CA GLY A 246 -22.86 22.34 -2.11
C GLY A 246 -22.61 20.84 -1.91
N SER A 247 -21.36 20.47 -1.66
CA SER A 247 -20.91 19.10 -1.42
C SER A 247 -20.94 18.69 0.06
N ALA A 248 -21.33 19.59 0.97
CA ALA A 248 -21.41 19.28 2.39
C ALA A 248 -22.53 18.26 2.70
N VAL A 249 -22.32 17.40 3.71
CA VAL A 249 -23.34 16.44 4.14
C VAL A 249 -24.56 17.11 4.76
N ALA A 250 -25.73 16.48 4.65
CA ALA A 250 -27.04 17.04 5.02
C ALA A 250 -27.24 17.39 6.52
N GLY A 251 -26.22 17.24 7.36
CA GLY A 251 -26.21 17.65 8.77
C GLY A 251 -25.03 18.55 9.17
N SER A 252 -24.12 18.86 8.24
CA SER A 252 -23.02 19.78 8.49
C SER A 252 -23.56 21.16 8.82
N ARG A 253 -23.03 21.79 9.86
CA ARG A 253 -23.21 23.22 10.14
C ARG A 253 -21.88 23.97 10.04
N GLY A 254 -20.77 23.28 9.77
CA GLY A 254 -19.43 23.83 9.67
C GLY A 254 -18.69 23.90 11.01
N ARG A 255 -19.14 23.15 12.02
CA ARG A 255 -18.54 23.17 13.37
C ARG A 255 -17.26 22.34 13.43
N THR A 256 -17.03 21.46 12.45
CA THR A 256 -15.71 20.84 12.28
C THR A 256 -14.62 21.89 12.14
N LEU A 257 -14.78 22.90 11.28
CA LEU A 257 -13.78 23.96 11.20
C LEU A 257 -13.72 24.80 12.48
N THR A 258 -14.85 25.09 13.13
CA THR A 258 -14.87 25.80 14.42
C THR A 258 -14.03 25.07 15.48
N HIS A 259 -14.17 23.74 15.56
CA HIS A 259 -13.39 22.86 16.43
C HIS A 259 -11.89 22.88 16.11
N GLU A 260 -11.52 22.68 14.84
CA GLU A 260 -10.11 22.67 14.42
C GLU A 260 -9.43 24.04 14.61
N VAL A 261 -10.16 25.14 14.37
CA VAL A 261 -9.64 26.49 14.65
C VAL A 261 -9.48 26.72 16.17
N GLY A 262 -10.30 26.07 17.01
CA GLY A 262 -10.08 26.00 18.45
C GLY A 262 -8.70 25.41 18.80
N HIS A 263 -8.35 24.27 18.20
CA HIS A 263 -7.00 23.67 18.35
C HIS A 263 -5.88 24.57 17.84
N PHE A 264 -6.06 25.19 16.67
CA PHE A 264 -5.10 26.15 16.10
C PHE A 264 -4.83 27.35 17.04
N LEU A 265 -5.81 27.69 17.89
CA LEU A 265 -5.75 28.76 18.89
C LEU A 265 -5.45 28.25 20.31
N GLY A 266 -5.02 26.99 20.46
CA GLY A 266 -4.49 26.44 21.72
C GLY A 266 -5.53 25.84 22.67
N LEU A 267 -6.72 25.52 22.18
CA LEU A 267 -7.71 24.73 22.92
C LEU A 267 -7.48 23.24 22.75
N ARG A 268 -7.77 22.48 23.80
CA ARG A 268 -7.76 21.02 23.79
C ARG A 268 -9.18 20.49 23.77
N HIS A 269 -9.30 19.19 23.48
CA HIS A 269 -10.57 18.50 23.67
C HIS A 269 -11.02 18.62 25.13
N ILE A 270 -12.32 18.83 25.35
CA ILE A 270 -12.87 19.14 26.70
C ILE A 270 -12.70 18.00 27.72
N TRP A 271 -12.44 16.77 27.27
CA TRP A 271 -12.13 15.62 28.14
C TRP A 271 -10.62 15.43 28.38
N GLY A 272 -9.79 16.38 27.95
CA GLY A 272 -8.34 16.39 28.19
C GLY A 272 -7.53 15.30 27.48
N ASP A 273 -8.15 14.56 26.55
CA ASP A 273 -7.59 13.39 25.85
C ASP A 273 -7.30 12.18 26.76
N GLY A 274 -8.11 12.01 27.81
CA GLY A 274 -8.00 10.88 28.73
C GLY A 274 -9.24 10.67 29.61
N ASP A 275 -9.03 10.12 30.80
CA ASP A 275 -10.09 9.87 31.79
C ASP A 275 -10.28 11.06 32.74
N CYS A 276 -11.09 10.92 33.78
CA CYS A 276 -11.32 11.97 34.79
C CYS A 276 -10.07 12.53 35.50
N ASN A 277 -8.88 11.98 35.28
CA ASN A 277 -7.62 12.46 35.88
C ASN A 277 -6.84 13.43 34.99
N VAL A 278 -7.28 13.65 33.75
CA VAL A 278 -6.72 14.67 32.86
C VAL A 278 -7.70 15.82 32.66
N ASP A 279 -7.16 16.97 32.30
CA ASP A 279 -7.91 18.22 32.16
C ASP A 279 -7.59 18.87 30.80
N ASP A 280 -8.51 19.70 30.30
CA ASP A 280 -8.32 20.53 29.10
C ASP A 280 -7.61 21.86 29.43
N PHE A 281 -7.25 22.05 30.71
CA PHE A 281 -6.61 23.23 31.30
C PHE A 281 -7.48 24.49 31.25
N VAL A 282 -8.80 24.30 31.30
CA VAL A 282 -9.80 25.37 31.37
C VAL A 282 -10.71 25.15 32.58
N ASN A 283 -10.65 26.04 33.57
CA ASN A 283 -11.39 25.84 34.83
C ASN A 283 -12.92 25.89 34.71
N ASP A 284 -13.45 26.52 33.65
CA ASP A 284 -14.90 26.71 33.46
C ASP A 284 -15.53 25.70 32.48
N THR A 285 -14.75 24.73 32.00
CA THR A 285 -15.21 23.50 31.38
C THR A 285 -15.24 22.38 32.43
N PRO A 286 -16.36 21.65 32.60
CA PRO A 286 -16.42 20.57 33.57
C PRO A 286 -15.60 19.35 33.12
N ASN A 287 -14.86 18.71 34.05
CA ASN A 287 -14.11 17.47 33.76
C ASN A 287 -15.01 16.39 33.17
N GLN A 288 -14.48 15.64 32.20
CA GLN A 288 -15.23 14.64 31.43
C GLN A 288 -14.40 13.35 31.18
N ASP A 289 -15.04 12.19 31.29
CA ASP A 289 -14.42 10.84 31.16
C ASP A 289 -14.38 10.35 29.69
N GLY A 290 -14.07 11.23 28.74
CA GLY A 290 -14.00 10.94 27.31
C GLY A 290 -15.11 11.58 26.44
N PRO A 291 -14.98 11.53 25.10
CA PRO A 291 -15.81 12.29 24.16
C PRO A 291 -17.29 11.88 24.14
N ASN A 292 -18.15 12.82 23.72
CA ASN A 292 -19.55 12.57 23.41
C ASN A 292 -19.80 12.60 21.90
N ASN A 293 -20.28 11.51 21.30
CA ASN A 293 -20.45 11.42 19.84
C ASN A 293 -21.87 11.72 19.33
N ILE A 294 -22.85 11.92 20.22
CA ILE A 294 -24.27 12.06 19.87
C ILE A 294 -24.97 13.11 20.72
N CYS A 295 -25.99 13.74 20.16
CA CYS A 295 -26.96 14.56 20.89
C CYS A 295 -27.86 13.69 21.78
N ARG A 296 -27.65 13.70 23.10
CA ARG A 296 -28.51 12.98 24.06
C ARG A 296 -29.55 13.93 24.65
N SER A 297 -30.78 13.45 24.80
CA SER A 297 -31.84 14.18 25.51
C SER A 297 -31.64 14.16 27.03
N THR A 298 -30.99 13.11 27.54
CA THR A 298 -30.58 13.01 28.95
C THR A 298 -29.11 13.39 29.08
N PRO A 299 -28.78 14.40 29.90
CA PRO A 299 -27.40 14.76 30.20
C PRO A 299 -26.55 13.57 30.61
N ARG A 300 -25.36 13.43 29.99
CA ARG A 300 -24.33 12.54 30.51
C ARG A 300 -23.64 13.24 31.69
N VAL A 301 -23.41 12.50 32.76
CA VAL A 301 -22.72 12.98 33.95
C VAL A 301 -21.51 12.09 34.15
N THR A 302 -20.33 12.67 34.04
CA THR A 302 -19.05 12.01 34.33
C THR A 302 -18.22 12.89 35.25
N CYS A 303 -17.21 12.30 35.91
CA CYS A 303 -16.31 13.02 36.82
C CYS A 303 -17.01 13.90 37.88
N GLY A 304 -18.24 13.56 38.27
CA GLY A 304 -19.03 14.27 39.29
C GLY A 304 -19.85 15.47 38.80
N SER A 305 -19.83 15.80 37.50
CA SER A 305 -20.57 16.92 36.92
C SER A 305 -21.18 16.57 35.57
N ARG A 306 -22.04 17.44 35.03
CA ARG A 306 -22.62 17.24 33.71
C ARG A 306 -21.56 17.56 32.65
N ASP A 307 -21.37 16.62 31.73
CA ASP A 307 -20.59 16.79 30.51
C ASP A 307 -21.11 17.99 29.69
N MET A 308 -20.25 18.93 29.34
CA MET A 308 -20.62 20.10 28.52
C MET A 308 -20.61 19.74 27.03
N VAL A 309 -21.55 18.87 26.64
CA VAL A 309 -21.69 18.32 25.29
C VAL A 309 -21.97 19.37 24.20
N GLU A 310 -22.35 20.58 24.61
CA GLU A 310 -22.56 21.74 23.74
C GLU A 310 -21.27 22.50 23.39
N ASN A 311 -20.14 22.19 24.02
CA ASN A 311 -18.88 22.84 23.75
C ASN A 311 -18.38 22.47 22.34
N TYR A 312 -17.84 23.45 21.59
CA TYR A 312 -17.28 23.18 20.27
C TYR A 312 -16.09 22.21 20.31
N MET A 313 -15.40 22.05 21.45
CA MET A 313 -14.26 21.14 21.64
C MET A 313 -14.65 19.72 22.11
N ASP A 314 -15.94 19.37 22.13
CA ASP A 314 -16.39 17.97 22.24
C ASP A 314 -16.50 17.31 20.82
N TYR A 315 -16.90 16.05 20.71
CA TYR A 315 -17.11 15.31 19.44
C TYR A 315 -18.57 15.12 19.05
N THR A 316 -19.46 15.91 19.66
CA THR A 316 -20.89 15.82 19.36
C THR A 316 -21.15 16.20 17.91
N THR A 317 -22.31 15.84 17.39
CA THR A 317 -22.71 16.29 16.05
C THR A 317 -22.90 17.82 16.07
N ASP A 318 -22.55 18.50 14.98
CA ASP A 318 -22.62 19.96 14.81
C ASP A 318 -23.88 20.63 15.40
N ILE A 319 -25.05 19.98 15.29
CA ILE A 319 -26.33 20.51 15.78
C ILE A 319 -26.40 20.65 17.31
N CYS A 320 -25.51 20.00 18.05
CA CYS A 320 -25.43 20.10 19.51
C CYS A 320 -24.44 21.16 19.99
N MET A 321 -23.46 21.54 19.18
CA MET A 321 -22.41 22.46 19.58
C MET A 321 -22.87 23.92 19.44
N ASN A 322 -22.71 24.73 20.48
CA ASN A 322 -23.19 26.13 20.47
C ASN A 322 -22.44 27.11 21.39
N LEU A 323 -21.33 26.71 22.04
CA LEU A 323 -20.53 27.65 22.83
C LEU A 323 -19.03 27.32 22.90
N PHE A 324 -18.23 28.39 23.01
CA PHE A 324 -16.96 28.41 23.74
C PHE A 324 -17.18 29.05 25.12
N THR A 325 -16.27 28.81 26.06
CA THR A 325 -16.30 29.39 27.40
C THR A 325 -15.42 30.64 27.55
N ILE A 326 -15.58 31.35 28.67
CA ILE A 326 -14.74 32.51 29.03
C ILE A 326 -13.28 32.05 29.21
N GLY A 327 -13.05 30.92 29.86
CA GLY A 327 -11.71 30.37 30.06
C GLY A 327 -11.05 29.92 28.74
N GLN A 328 -11.82 29.33 27.83
CA GLN A 328 -11.34 29.04 26.47
C GLN A 328 -10.96 30.34 25.72
N THR A 329 -11.75 31.41 25.87
CA THR A 329 -11.45 32.71 25.27
C THR A 329 -10.14 33.31 25.79
N GLU A 330 -9.88 33.24 27.10
CA GLU A 330 -8.63 33.72 27.72
C GLU A 330 -7.41 33.01 27.10
N ARG A 331 -7.50 31.70 26.87
CA ARG A 331 -6.43 30.91 26.23
C ARG A 331 -6.17 31.35 24.79
N MET A 332 -7.22 31.50 23.97
CA MET A 332 -7.08 31.94 22.58
C MET A 332 -6.42 33.32 22.49
N GLN A 333 -6.78 34.26 23.37
CA GLN A 333 -6.19 35.59 23.40
C GLN A 333 -4.69 35.54 23.72
N ILE A 334 -4.29 34.75 24.71
CA ILE A 334 -2.86 34.56 25.05
C ILE A 334 -2.08 34.03 23.86
N VAL A 335 -2.62 33.03 23.15
CA VAL A 335 -1.99 32.46 21.95
C VAL A 335 -1.84 33.51 20.85
N LEU A 336 -2.90 34.26 20.56
CA LEU A 336 -2.90 35.33 19.54
C LEU A 336 -1.99 36.52 19.91
N GLU A 337 -1.58 36.66 21.16
CA GLU A 337 -0.68 37.74 21.59
C GLU A 337 0.79 37.29 21.74
N ASN A 338 1.03 36.00 21.98
CA ASN A 338 2.35 35.53 22.42
C ASN A 338 2.92 34.37 21.60
N SER A 339 2.09 33.53 20.97
CA SER A 339 2.58 32.40 20.18
C SER A 339 3.23 32.92 18.89
N PRO A 340 4.43 32.41 18.51
CA PRO A 340 4.99 32.66 17.18
C PRO A 340 3.98 32.40 16.07
N ARG A 341 4.05 33.17 14.98
CA ARG A 341 3.11 33.22 13.84
C ARG A 341 1.68 33.68 14.16
N ARG A 342 1.14 33.39 15.35
CA ARG A 342 -0.19 33.83 15.80
C ARG A 342 -0.20 35.31 16.20
N ALA A 343 0.88 35.78 16.82
CA ALA A 343 1.04 37.19 17.20
C ALA A 343 0.98 38.17 16.02
N SER A 344 1.50 37.78 14.86
CA SER A 344 1.50 38.60 13.63
C SER A 344 0.27 38.38 12.73
N LEU A 345 -0.51 37.35 13.00
CA LEU A 345 -1.63 36.91 12.16
C LEU A 345 -2.81 37.90 12.18
N VAL A 346 -3.00 38.61 13.30
CA VAL A 346 -4.18 39.46 13.52
C VAL A 346 -4.00 40.87 12.95
N ASN A 347 -5.07 41.42 12.38
CA ASN A 347 -5.19 42.83 11.96
C ASN A 347 -4.11 43.31 10.98
N ASN A 348 -3.48 42.41 10.22
CA ASN A 348 -2.46 42.73 9.24
C ASN A 348 -3.06 43.25 7.91
N ARG A 349 -2.20 43.50 6.91
CA ARG A 349 -2.60 44.06 5.60
C ARG A 349 -3.65 43.22 4.85
N ALA A 350 -3.62 41.90 4.99
CA ALA A 350 -4.53 40.99 4.27
C ALA A 350 -5.98 41.10 4.72
N THR A 351 -6.26 41.80 5.82
CA THR A 351 -7.63 42.10 6.29
C THR A 351 -8.28 43.28 5.56
N ARG A 352 -7.55 44.00 4.72
CA ARG A 352 -7.99 45.26 4.08
C ARG A 352 -7.75 45.23 2.58
N GLU A 353 -8.62 45.90 1.82
CA GLU A 353 -8.44 46.07 0.38
C GLU A 353 -7.10 46.78 0.09
N PRO A 354 -6.32 46.35 -0.93
CA PRO A 354 -5.02 46.95 -1.23
C PRO A 354 -5.16 48.34 -1.86
N ILE A 355 -4.16 49.17 -1.62
CA ILE A 355 -4.02 50.48 -2.28
C ILE A 355 -3.12 50.28 -3.50
N LEU A 356 -3.71 50.30 -4.69
CA LEU A 356 -3.00 50.10 -5.94
C LEU A 356 -2.61 51.43 -6.59
N VAL A 357 -1.41 51.48 -7.15
CA VAL A 357 -0.96 52.59 -7.98
C VAL A 357 -1.55 52.45 -9.39
N ALA A 358 -1.62 53.54 -10.15
CA ALA A 358 -2.27 53.53 -11.46
C ALA A 358 -1.57 52.61 -12.48
N ASN A 359 -0.38 53.00 -12.94
CA ASN A 359 0.46 52.22 -13.84
C ASN A 359 1.61 51.61 -13.03
N ASP A 360 1.52 50.33 -12.68
CA ASP A 360 2.56 49.62 -11.90
C ASP A 360 2.74 48.22 -12.51
N LEU A 361 3.84 48.04 -13.25
CA LEU A 361 4.28 46.76 -13.78
C LEU A 361 5.45 46.28 -12.93
N GLY A 362 5.27 45.17 -12.22
CA GLY A 362 6.32 44.55 -11.44
C GLY A 362 6.99 43.39 -12.16
N ILE A 363 8.23 43.09 -11.77
CA ILE A 363 8.90 41.84 -12.12
C ILE A 363 8.59 40.81 -11.02
N GLU A 364 7.96 39.69 -11.38
CA GLU A 364 7.65 38.60 -10.44
C GLU A 364 8.86 37.71 -10.21
N ARG A 365 9.52 37.29 -11.30
CA ARG A 365 10.76 36.52 -11.22
C ARG A 365 11.53 36.56 -12.53
N LEU A 366 12.85 36.40 -12.41
CA LEU A 366 13.73 36.12 -13.53
C LEU A 366 13.70 34.62 -13.83
N ILE A 367 13.27 34.25 -15.04
CA ILE A 367 13.20 32.84 -15.48
C ILE A 367 14.55 32.40 -16.03
N ASN A 368 15.18 33.25 -16.84
CA ASN A 368 16.46 32.95 -17.48
C ASN A 368 17.15 34.27 -17.89
N PRO A 369 18.47 34.42 -17.73
CA PRO A 369 19.40 33.59 -16.98
C PRO A 369 19.28 33.77 -15.46
N GLN A 370 19.28 32.67 -14.72
CA GLN A 370 19.40 32.68 -13.27
C GLN A 370 20.89 32.56 -12.86
N ASN A 371 21.18 32.25 -11.61
CA ASN A 371 22.55 32.23 -11.09
C ASN A 371 23.39 31.10 -11.71
N PHE A 372 22.78 30.00 -12.13
CA PHE A 372 23.46 28.92 -12.81
C PHE A 372 22.99 28.82 -14.26
N ILE A 373 23.93 28.70 -15.19
CA ILE A 373 23.66 28.53 -16.62
C ILE A 373 24.44 27.33 -17.17
N CYS A 374 23.84 26.64 -18.14
CA CYS A 374 24.45 25.50 -18.82
C CYS A 374 25.17 25.90 -20.10
N ASP A 375 24.75 27.01 -20.71
CA ASP A 375 25.29 27.58 -21.94
C ASP A 375 25.42 29.09 -21.74
N VAL A 376 26.45 29.68 -22.34
CA VAL A 376 26.64 31.13 -22.39
C VAL A 376 25.68 31.78 -23.38
N GLN A 377 25.21 31.04 -24.38
CA GLN A 377 24.11 31.48 -25.24
C GLN A 377 22.79 31.20 -24.52
N THR A 378 22.06 32.26 -24.23
CA THR A 378 20.81 32.16 -23.49
C THR A 378 19.76 33.07 -24.08
N VAL A 379 18.49 32.68 -23.94
CA VAL A 379 17.32 33.49 -24.31
C VAL A 379 16.73 34.06 -23.03
N PRO A 380 16.93 35.35 -22.73
CA PRO A 380 16.44 35.89 -21.47
C PRO A 380 14.93 35.89 -21.41
N GLU A 381 14.41 35.51 -20.25
CA GLU A 381 12.98 35.41 -19.96
C GLU A 381 12.72 35.97 -18.58
N VAL A 382 11.71 36.82 -18.47
CA VAL A 382 11.27 37.41 -17.20
C VAL A 382 9.75 37.32 -17.12
N GLN A 383 9.23 36.97 -15.95
CA GLN A 383 7.80 37.00 -15.67
C GLN A 383 7.47 38.36 -15.07
N VAL A 384 6.60 39.11 -15.75
CA VAL A 384 6.08 40.40 -15.27
C VAL A 384 4.63 40.28 -14.88
N PHE A 385 4.15 41.17 -14.03
CA PHE A 385 2.77 41.21 -13.58
C PHE A 385 2.29 42.64 -13.39
N ASN A 386 1.01 42.89 -13.63
CA ASN A 386 0.42 44.20 -13.36
C ASN A 386 0.04 44.31 -11.88
N ALA A 387 0.79 45.10 -11.13
CA ALA A 387 0.49 45.43 -9.73
C ALA A 387 -0.42 46.66 -9.58
N GLY A 388 -0.69 47.37 -10.68
CA GLY A 388 -1.52 48.57 -10.70
C GLY A 388 -3.00 48.32 -10.96
N ASN A 389 -3.80 49.38 -10.87
CA ASN A 389 -5.24 49.32 -11.16
C ASN A 389 -5.58 49.63 -12.63
N ASN A 390 -4.70 50.30 -13.37
CA ASN A 390 -4.89 50.51 -14.79
C ASN A 390 -4.45 49.27 -15.55
N ARG A 391 -5.12 49.04 -16.67
CA ARG A 391 -4.69 48.03 -17.63
C ARG A 391 -3.36 48.41 -18.26
N ILE A 392 -2.38 47.51 -18.25
CA ILE A 392 -1.08 47.74 -18.91
C ILE A 392 -1.17 47.28 -20.36
N SER A 393 -1.09 48.26 -21.25
CA SER A 393 -1.20 48.10 -22.70
C SER A 393 0.16 48.16 -23.42
N SER A 394 1.18 48.74 -22.77
CA SER A 394 2.53 48.80 -23.31
C SER A 394 3.58 48.92 -22.21
N ALA A 395 4.78 48.39 -22.43
CA ALA A 395 5.92 48.57 -21.54
C ALA A 395 7.24 48.63 -22.30
N ALA A 396 8.24 49.31 -21.75
CA ALA A 396 9.64 49.25 -22.20
C ALA A 396 10.49 48.54 -21.14
N ILE A 397 11.16 47.46 -21.51
CA ILE A 397 12.01 46.66 -20.60
C ILE A 397 13.42 46.55 -21.18
N GLU A 398 14.43 46.86 -20.38
CA GLU A 398 15.84 46.78 -20.72
C GLU A 398 16.52 45.61 -20.00
N ILE A 399 17.45 44.96 -20.69
CA ILE A 399 18.38 44.00 -20.09
C ILE A 399 19.82 44.48 -20.22
N ARG A 400 20.58 44.33 -19.14
CA ARG A 400 21.98 44.75 -19.02
C ARG A 400 22.83 43.62 -18.47
N ASN A 401 24.09 43.55 -18.87
CA ASN A 401 25.09 42.69 -18.21
C ASN A 401 26.34 43.53 -17.89
N ASN A 402 26.79 43.51 -16.64
CA ASN A 402 27.95 44.30 -16.19
C ASN A 402 27.82 45.80 -16.52
N GLY A 403 26.60 46.33 -16.41
CA GLY A 403 26.26 47.72 -16.73
C GLY A 403 26.04 48.03 -18.22
N ALA A 404 26.52 47.17 -19.14
CA ALA A 404 26.32 47.36 -20.58
C ALA A 404 24.89 46.99 -21.01
N LEU A 405 24.25 47.86 -21.79
CA LEU A 405 22.92 47.59 -22.37
C LEU A 405 23.03 46.52 -23.46
N LEU A 406 22.33 45.41 -23.27
CA LEU A 406 22.28 44.32 -24.24
C LEU A 406 21.08 44.48 -25.18
N GLN A 407 19.89 44.73 -24.62
CA GLN A 407 18.66 44.89 -25.40
C GLN A 407 17.68 45.81 -24.67
N ARG A 408 16.88 46.57 -25.44
CA ARG A 408 15.66 47.25 -25.01
C ARG A 408 14.50 46.74 -25.85
N LEU A 409 13.44 46.27 -25.20
CA LEU A 409 12.20 45.85 -25.84
C LEU A 409 11.09 46.84 -25.51
N ASN A 410 10.40 47.30 -26.55
CA ASN A 410 9.13 48.00 -26.41
C ASN A 410 8.02 47.02 -26.77
N LEU A 411 7.12 46.76 -25.84
CA LEU A 411 6.16 45.66 -25.88
C LEU A 411 4.74 46.22 -25.89
N THR A 412 3.85 45.56 -26.61
CA THR A 412 2.39 45.69 -26.39
C THR A 412 1.97 44.59 -25.44
N LEU A 413 1.28 44.95 -24.37
CA LEU A 413 0.82 44.05 -23.32
C LEU A 413 -0.70 44.15 -23.20
N ASP A 414 -1.31 43.23 -22.46
CA ASP A 414 -2.76 43.17 -22.29
C ASP A 414 -3.16 42.78 -20.87
N LEU A 415 -2.50 43.35 -19.86
CA LEU A 415 -2.57 42.87 -18.47
C LEU A 415 -3.58 43.68 -17.65
N GLY A 416 -4.64 43.03 -17.18
CA GLY A 416 -5.44 43.49 -16.04
C GLY A 416 -4.68 43.32 -14.73
N THR A 417 -5.20 43.89 -13.64
CA THR A 417 -4.57 43.79 -12.31
C THR A 417 -4.38 42.32 -11.91
N GLY A 418 -3.17 41.96 -11.49
CA GLY A 418 -2.81 40.60 -11.09
C GLY A 418 -2.46 39.65 -12.24
N ASP A 419 -2.75 40.03 -13.50
CA ASP A 419 -2.38 39.23 -14.67
C ASP A 419 -0.86 39.22 -14.84
N THR A 420 -0.34 38.06 -15.25
CA THR A 420 1.09 37.83 -15.48
C THR A 420 1.38 37.56 -16.95
N GLN A 421 2.57 37.92 -17.43
CA GLN A 421 3.05 37.52 -18.75
C GLN A 421 4.55 37.25 -18.73
N ILE A 422 4.97 36.23 -19.49
CA ILE A 422 6.39 35.96 -19.73
C ILE A 422 6.85 36.82 -20.91
N VAL A 423 7.84 37.67 -20.67
CA VAL A 423 8.52 38.46 -21.69
C VAL A 423 9.78 37.73 -22.11
N ARG A 424 9.87 37.42 -23.41
CA ARG A 424 11.02 36.75 -24.04
C ARG A 424 11.86 37.76 -24.81
N PHE A 425 13.16 37.72 -24.58
CA PHE A 425 14.16 38.54 -25.29
C PHE A 425 14.78 37.78 -26.47
N ASN A 426 15.57 38.48 -27.29
CA ASN A 426 16.36 37.80 -28.32
C ASN A 426 17.56 37.07 -27.67
N PRO A 427 18.10 36.01 -28.29
CA PRO A 427 19.29 35.34 -27.78
C PRO A 427 20.45 36.31 -27.54
N ILE A 428 21.10 36.16 -26.38
CA ILE A 428 22.31 36.90 -25.98
C ILE A 428 23.44 35.93 -25.65
N THR A 429 24.66 36.44 -25.60
CA THR A 429 25.83 35.71 -25.10
C THR A 429 26.34 36.34 -23.81
N LEU A 430 26.44 35.54 -22.75
CA LEU A 430 27.00 35.94 -21.45
C LEU A 430 28.50 35.61 -21.37
N ASN A 431 29.18 36.15 -20.35
CA ASN A 431 30.54 35.73 -20.02
C ASN A 431 30.52 34.37 -19.32
N ASN A 432 31.65 33.65 -19.32
CA ASN A 432 31.76 32.38 -18.59
C ASN A 432 31.64 32.58 -17.06
N THR A 433 32.18 33.68 -16.55
CA THR A 433 32.18 34.08 -15.14
C THR A 433 32.00 35.61 -15.01
N ASN A 434 31.76 36.10 -13.80
CA ASN A 434 31.63 37.53 -13.48
C ASN A 434 30.54 38.24 -14.31
N ASN A 435 29.36 37.64 -14.41
CA ASN A 435 28.18 38.31 -14.94
C ASN A 435 27.43 39.04 -13.82
N ASN A 436 26.84 40.17 -14.15
CA ASN A 436 25.85 40.88 -13.35
C ASN A 436 24.69 41.22 -14.29
N PHE A 437 23.77 40.27 -14.44
CA PHE A 437 22.65 40.37 -15.35
C PHE A 437 21.50 41.09 -14.64
N VAL A 438 20.96 42.14 -15.27
CA VAL A 438 19.93 42.99 -14.69
C VAL A 438 18.83 43.21 -15.71
N VAL A 439 17.58 43.02 -15.28
CA VAL A 439 16.37 43.38 -16.03
C VAL A 439 15.74 44.58 -15.36
N ASN A 440 15.38 45.60 -16.15
CA ASN A 440 14.79 46.84 -15.66
C ASN A 440 13.54 47.20 -16.48
N ILE A 441 12.44 47.49 -15.80
CA ILE A 441 11.26 48.14 -16.38
C ILE A 441 11.55 49.64 -16.44
N VAL A 442 11.43 50.23 -17.64
CA VAL A 442 11.80 51.63 -17.93
C VAL A 442 10.56 52.51 -18.09
N GLU A 443 9.57 52.03 -18.83
CA GLU A 443 8.32 52.76 -19.09
C GLU A 443 7.13 51.80 -19.04
N VAL A 444 6.00 52.30 -18.55
CA VAL A 444 4.72 51.59 -18.48
C VAL A 444 3.63 52.53 -18.99
N ASN A 445 2.87 52.06 -19.99
CA ASN A 445 1.87 52.88 -20.70
C ASN A 445 2.44 54.24 -21.19
N GLN A 446 3.68 54.25 -21.69
CA GLN A 446 4.40 55.45 -22.17
C GLN A 446 4.70 56.49 -21.07
N THR A 447 4.55 56.12 -19.80
CA THR A 447 4.85 56.94 -18.63
C THR A 447 5.87 56.23 -17.73
N ALA A 448 6.41 56.94 -16.74
CA ALA A 448 7.20 56.28 -15.69
C ALA A 448 6.30 55.31 -14.90
N ASP A 449 6.88 54.18 -14.50
CA ASP A 449 6.21 53.27 -13.60
C ASP A 449 5.91 53.95 -12.24
N GLY A 450 4.72 53.71 -11.71
CA GLY A 450 4.22 54.32 -10.49
C GLY A 450 4.85 53.79 -9.20
N ASN A 451 5.53 52.64 -9.25
CA ASN A 451 6.21 52.01 -8.14
C ASN A 451 7.60 51.49 -8.55
N PRO A 452 8.66 52.30 -8.48
CA PRO A 452 9.98 51.89 -8.95
C PRO A 452 10.64 50.74 -8.17
N THR A 453 10.06 50.28 -7.05
CA THR A 453 10.69 49.29 -6.16
C THR A 453 10.67 47.86 -6.70
N ASN A 454 9.76 47.54 -7.62
CA ASN A 454 9.59 46.22 -8.24
C ASN A 454 10.04 46.18 -9.72
N ASN A 455 10.68 47.25 -10.20
CA ASN A 455 11.09 47.40 -11.60
C ASN A 455 12.37 46.64 -11.97
N THR A 456 13.15 46.21 -10.97
CA THR A 456 14.49 45.65 -11.18
C THR A 456 14.61 44.26 -10.57
N VAL A 457 15.13 43.32 -11.36
CA VAL A 457 15.61 42.02 -10.87
C VAL A 457 17.01 41.77 -11.42
N SER A 458 17.85 41.08 -10.66
CA SER A 458 19.20 40.73 -11.09
C SER A 458 19.56 39.29 -10.75
N SER A 459 20.54 38.78 -11.48
CA SER A 459 21.21 37.50 -11.23
C SER A 459 22.70 37.63 -11.51
N ASN A 460 23.48 36.68 -11.00
CA ASN A 460 24.91 36.58 -11.32
C ASN A 460 25.19 35.24 -12.01
N PRO A 461 24.83 35.08 -13.30
CA PRO A 461 24.97 33.82 -14.02
C PRO A 461 26.41 33.30 -14.04
N VAL A 462 26.61 32.04 -13.68
CA VAL A 462 27.88 31.32 -13.74
C VAL A 462 27.71 30.04 -14.55
N LEU A 463 28.58 29.86 -15.56
CA LEU A 463 28.60 28.65 -16.37
C LEU A 463 29.02 27.45 -15.52
N GLN A 464 28.17 26.42 -15.47
CA GLN A 464 28.45 25.21 -14.73
C GLN A 464 29.37 24.29 -15.54
N ALA A 465 30.30 23.59 -14.89
CA ALA A 465 31.16 22.62 -15.58
C ALA A 465 30.33 21.42 -16.09
N GLN A 466 30.77 20.80 -17.18
CA GLN A 466 30.15 19.57 -17.72
C GLN A 466 31.08 18.37 -17.54
N ILE A 467 30.53 17.24 -17.13
CA ILE A 467 31.27 15.96 -17.02
C ILE A 467 31.11 15.10 -18.28
N THR A 468 32.03 14.15 -18.45
CA THR A 468 31.97 13.11 -19.50
C THR A 468 31.61 11.76 -18.88
N LEU A 469 30.75 10.98 -19.56
CA LEU A 469 30.39 9.63 -19.11
C LEU A 469 31.30 8.54 -19.75
N PRO A 470 31.63 7.45 -19.03
CA PRO A 470 31.27 7.19 -17.63
C PRO A 470 32.03 8.11 -16.67
N TYR A 471 31.36 8.50 -15.60
CA TYR A 471 31.92 9.37 -14.56
C TYR A 471 31.97 8.65 -13.22
N SER A 472 33.03 8.89 -12.46
CA SER A 472 33.17 8.46 -11.07
C SER A 472 33.57 9.66 -10.23
N PHE A 473 32.83 9.89 -9.15
CA PHE A 473 33.04 10.99 -8.23
C PHE A 473 34.39 10.87 -7.54
N ARG A 474 35.11 11.99 -7.46
CA ARG A 474 36.41 12.09 -6.78
C ARG A 474 36.27 13.01 -5.57
N MET A 475 36.90 12.69 -4.44
CA MET A 475 36.75 13.46 -3.19
C MET A 475 37.30 14.90 -3.27
N ASP A 476 38.19 15.19 -4.22
CA ASP A 476 38.67 16.53 -4.54
C ASP A 476 37.65 17.37 -5.33
N SER A 477 36.62 16.74 -5.90
CA SER A 477 35.52 17.43 -6.59
C SER A 477 34.46 17.97 -5.63
N PHE A 478 34.42 17.49 -4.38
CA PHE A 478 33.50 17.95 -3.34
C PHE A 478 33.77 19.42 -2.95
N GLY A 479 32.74 20.26 -3.00
CA GLY A 479 32.84 21.70 -2.71
C GLY A 479 33.53 22.51 -3.82
N ASN A 480 33.83 21.88 -4.97
CA ASN A 480 34.48 22.52 -6.11
C ASN A 480 33.67 22.30 -7.40
N GLU A 481 33.71 21.10 -7.97
CA GLU A 481 32.86 20.75 -9.13
C GLU A 481 31.43 20.40 -8.66
N TRP A 482 31.33 19.70 -7.52
CA TRP A 482 30.08 19.45 -6.83
C TRP A 482 29.85 20.53 -5.78
N VAL A 483 28.70 21.19 -5.84
CA VAL A 483 28.37 22.33 -5.01
C VAL A 483 27.51 21.88 -3.84
N VAL A 484 27.86 22.31 -2.63
CA VAL A 484 26.98 22.18 -1.46
C VAL A 484 26.16 23.46 -1.36
N ASP A 485 24.84 23.32 -1.36
CA ASP A 485 23.91 24.41 -1.10
C ASP A 485 23.16 24.11 0.20
N ASN A 486 23.32 25.03 1.17
CA ASN A 486 22.74 24.93 2.50
C ASN A 486 21.91 26.19 2.78
N PRO A 487 20.58 26.13 2.59
CA PRO A 487 19.67 27.26 2.81
C PRO A 487 19.67 27.81 4.23
N ASP A 488 19.87 26.98 5.25
CA ASP A 488 19.78 27.39 6.66
C ASP A 488 21.13 27.80 7.27
N ASN A 489 22.23 27.52 6.57
CA ASN A 489 23.62 27.76 6.98
C ASN A 489 24.03 27.03 8.28
N SER A 490 23.39 25.92 8.62
CA SER A 490 23.69 25.02 9.74
C SER A 490 24.55 23.81 9.31
N LEU A 491 24.35 22.64 9.94
CA LEU A 491 24.99 21.38 9.56
C LEU A 491 24.56 20.97 8.14
N THR A 492 25.52 20.53 7.33
CA THR A 492 25.26 20.15 5.94
C THR A 492 26.14 18.96 5.52
N TRP A 493 26.12 18.63 4.23
CA TRP A 493 27.00 17.63 3.63
C TRP A 493 28.48 17.94 3.92
N GLU A 494 29.23 16.95 4.39
CA GLU A 494 30.65 17.06 4.67
C GLU A 494 31.43 15.79 4.28
N LYS A 495 32.76 15.92 4.17
CA LYS A 495 33.67 14.78 3.98
C LYS A 495 34.17 14.26 5.31
N VAL A 496 34.19 12.94 5.47
CA VAL A 496 34.71 12.26 6.66
C VAL A 496 35.52 11.03 6.27
N ALA A 497 36.61 10.76 6.99
CA ALA A 497 37.39 9.54 6.85
C ALA A 497 36.92 8.48 7.85
N LEU A 498 36.51 7.31 7.35
CA LEU A 498 36.03 6.19 8.16
C LEU A 498 36.89 4.95 7.94
N ASN A 499 37.00 4.11 8.97
CA ASN A 499 37.63 2.80 8.85
C ASN A 499 36.56 1.75 8.50
N ILE A 500 36.49 1.36 7.23
CA ILE A 500 35.50 0.42 6.71
C ILE A 500 36.21 -0.89 6.35
N SER A 501 35.84 -1.98 7.01
CA SER A 501 36.45 -3.30 6.85
C SER A 501 37.99 -3.30 6.99
N GLY A 502 38.52 -2.46 7.90
CA GLY A 502 39.96 -2.35 8.17
C GLY A 502 40.73 -1.41 7.23
N THR A 503 40.05 -0.75 6.30
CA THR A 503 40.65 0.24 5.37
C THR A 503 40.09 1.63 5.63
N SER A 504 40.97 2.63 5.72
CA SER A 504 40.55 4.04 5.78
C SER A 504 40.02 4.49 4.42
N GLN A 505 38.76 4.91 4.35
CA GLN A 505 38.09 5.43 3.16
C GLN A 505 37.47 6.79 3.47
N GLU A 506 37.60 7.75 2.55
CA GLU A 506 36.82 8.98 2.60
C GLU A 506 35.39 8.71 2.10
N VAL A 507 34.41 9.27 2.78
CA VAL A 507 32.99 9.22 2.42
C VAL A 507 32.37 10.60 2.62
N ILE A 508 31.19 10.81 2.03
CA ILE A 508 30.38 12.01 2.26
C ILE A 508 29.32 11.64 3.31
N ARG A 509 29.05 12.51 4.28
CA ARG A 509 27.93 12.33 5.21
C ARG A 509 27.12 13.61 5.39
N ILE A 510 25.92 13.44 5.90
CA ILE A 510 25.15 14.50 6.56
C ILE A 510 24.81 14.07 7.99
N GLN A 511 24.95 15.00 8.94
CA GLN A 511 24.97 14.74 10.38
C GLN A 511 23.59 14.91 11.05
N HIS A 512 22.56 14.21 10.60
CA HIS A 512 21.22 14.40 11.16
C HIS A 512 21.12 14.08 12.65
N TYR A 513 21.98 13.20 13.18
CA TYR A 513 21.96 12.82 14.59
C TYR A 513 22.16 14.01 15.55
N GLU A 514 22.89 15.04 15.11
CA GLU A 514 23.16 16.26 15.89
C GLU A 514 22.44 17.50 15.31
N TYR A 515 21.61 17.31 14.28
CA TYR A 515 21.02 18.41 13.53
C TYR A 515 19.63 18.77 14.06
N ASP A 516 19.57 19.61 15.08
CA ASP A 516 18.33 20.05 15.73
C ASP A 516 17.54 21.08 14.89
N ALA A 517 17.17 20.70 13.66
CA ALA A 517 16.41 21.50 12.71
C ALA A 517 15.58 20.60 11.78
N SER A 518 14.59 19.91 12.34
CA SER A 518 13.73 18.99 11.59
C SER A 518 13.02 19.71 10.42
N GLY A 519 12.97 19.05 9.27
CA GLY A 519 12.38 19.57 8.03
C GLY A 519 13.35 20.30 7.10
N GLN A 520 14.55 20.68 7.56
CA GLN A 520 15.54 21.39 6.73
C GLN A 520 16.04 20.53 5.57
N LEU A 521 16.37 21.20 4.46
CA LEU A 521 16.83 20.58 3.22
C LEU A 521 18.29 20.95 2.94
N ASP A 522 19.10 19.95 2.58
CA ASP A 522 20.52 20.12 2.28
C ASP A 522 20.88 19.48 0.94
N PHE A 523 21.59 20.22 0.09
CA PHE A 523 21.80 19.86 -1.30
C PHE A 523 23.27 19.61 -1.59
N LEU A 524 23.58 18.49 -2.23
CA LEU A 524 24.85 18.22 -2.89
C LEU A 524 24.61 18.07 -4.39
N ILE A 525 25.01 19.09 -5.16
CA ILE A 525 24.60 19.30 -6.55
C ILE A 525 25.74 18.95 -7.51
N SER A 526 25.43 18.15 -8.53
CA SER A 526 26.38 17.70 -9.54
C SER A 526 26.77 18.80 -10.53
N PRO A 527 27.86 18.61 -11.30
CA PRO A 527 28.07 19.32 -12.56
C PRO A 527 27.02 18.92 -13.62
N GLN A 528 27.09 19.54 -14.80
CA GLN A 528 26.19 19.24 -15.92
C GLN A 528 26.43 17.84 -16.49
N ILE A 529 25.34 17.14 -16.78
CA ILE A 529 25.29 15.82 -17.38
C ILE A 529 24.49 15.94 -18.68
N ASN A 530 25.15 15.70 -19.82
CA ASN A 530 24.48 15.71 -21.12
C ASN A 530 23.75 14.38 -21.35
N LEU A 531 22.45 14.34 -21.07
CA LEU A 531 21.62 13.13 -21.24
C LEU A 531 21.12 12.95 -22.67
N SER A 532 21.12 13.98 -23.52
CA SER A 532 20.76 13.79 -24.94
C SER A 532 21.79 12.95 -25.68
N ALA A 533 23.07 13.01 -25.26
CA ALA A 533 24.12 12.13 -25.75
C ALA A 533 24.04 10.70 -25.17
N PHE A 534 23.40 10.52 -24.01
CA PHE A 534 23.34 9.26 -23.26
C PHE A 534 21.92 8.98 -22.74
N PRO A 535 20.96 8.66 -23.64
CA PRO A 535 19.55 8.57 -23.29
C PRO A 535 19.18 7.41 -22.36
N ASN A 536 20.11 6.50 -22.07
CA ASN A 536 19.91 5.37 -21.16
C ASN A 536 20.79 5.47 -19.90
N ALA A 537 21.33 6.65 -19.59
CA ALA A 537 22.26 6.82 -18.49
C ALA A 537 21.67 6.37 -17.14
N GLN A 538 22.55 5.86 -16.28
CA GLN A 538 22.19 5.38 -14.95
C GLN A 538 23.13 6.01 -13.92
N LEU A 539 22.57 6.65 -12.91
CA LEU A 539 23.29 6.99 -11.69
C LEU A 539 23.33 5.76 -10.78
N SER A 540 24.49 5.51 -10.17
CA SER A 540 24.63 4.57 -9.07
C SER A 540 25.46 5.20 -7.95
N PHE A 541 25.15 4.86 -6.71
CA PHE A 541 25.94 5.26 -5.55
C PHE A 541 25.78 4.19 -4.46
N LYS A 542 26.64 4.19 -3.45
CA LYS A 542 26.44 3.38 -2.25
C LYS A 542 26.04 4.27 -1.10
N MET A 543 25.09 3.81 -0.30
CA MET A 543 24.66 4.50 0.92
C MET A 543 24.62 3.57 2.13
N ALA A 544 24.87 4.13 3.31
CA ALA A 544 24.67 3.45 4.59
C ALA A 544 23.81 4.30 5.53
N TYR A 545 22.86 3.65 6.22
CA TYR A 545 21.94 4.27 7.17
C TYR A 545 21.40 3.24 8.16
N ALA A 546 21.36 3.62 9.44
CA ALA A 546 20.60 2.92 10.46
C ALA A 546 19.54 3.88 11.04
N PRO A 547 18.24 3.55 10.95
CA PRO A 547 17.19 4.38 11.53
C PRO A 547 17.43 4.64 13.02
N TYR A 548 17.12 5.85 13.46
CA TYR A 548 17.03 6.11 14.88
C TYR A 548 15.89 5.29 15.49
N ASN A 549 16.13 4.56 16.59
CA ASN A 549 15.19 3.56 17.10
C ASN A 549 14.08 4.16 17.99
N ILE A 550 13.52 5.29 17.57
CA ILE A 550 12.34 5.93 18.18
C ILE A 550 11.43 6.37 17.03
N GLN A 551 10.12 6.14 17.14
CA GLN A 551 9.14 6.59 16.15
C GLN A 551 9.12 8.12 16.06
N GLY A 552 8.77 8.69 14.90
CA GLY A 552 8.78 10.15 14.67
C GLY A 552 10.09 10.73 14.14
N PHE A 553 11.23 10.15 14.52
CA PHE A 553 12.54 10.54 14.00
C PHE A 553 12.85 9.79 12.71
N GLY A 554 13.06 10.48 11.59
CA GLY A 554 13.21 9.80 10.31
C GLY A 554 13.70 10.69 9.19
N ASP A 555 14.84 10.32 8.63
CA ASP A 555 15.50 11.12 7.61
C ASP A 555 15.05 10.68 6.21
N PHE A 556 15.24 11.58 5.25
CA PHE A 556 14.89 11.32 3.85
C PHE A 556 16.08 11.66 2.97
N LEU A 557 16.24 10.90 1.90
CA LEU A 557 17.19 11.18 0.84
C LEU A 557 16.46 11.15 -0.49
N TYR A 558 16.63 12.21 -1.25
CA TYR A 558 16.12 12.35 -2.60
C TYR A 558 17.30 12.45 -3.57
N VAL A 559 17.12 11.93 -4.78
CA VAL A 559 17.92 12.34 -5.94
C VAL A 559 16.99 13.02 -6.90
N ALA A 560 17.05 14.35 -6.95
CA ALA A 560 16.24 15.16 -7.84
C ALA A 560 17.04 15.59 -9.06
N ILE A 561 16.35 15.81 -10.18
CA ILE A 561 16.94 16.28 -11.43
C ILE A 561 16.50 17.72 -11.66
N SER A 562 17.45 18.57 -12.01
CA SER A 562 17.21 19.94 -12.45
C SER A 562 17.38 20.03 -13.96
N THR A 563 16.32 20.51 -14.62
CA THR A 563 16.28 20.82 -16.06
C THR A 563 16.60 22.28 -16.34
N ASP A 564 16.88 23.09 -15.31
CA ASP A 564 17.17 24.52 -15.38
C ASP A 564 18.59 24.84 -14.88
N CYS A 565 19.55 23.93 -15.07
CA CYS A 565 20.97 24.11 -14.72
C CYS A 565 21.27 24.20 -13.22
N GLY A 566 20.40 23.63 -12.39
CA GLY A 566 20.56 23.50 -10.94
C GLY A 566 20.03 24.69 -10.16
N ASN A 567 19.19 25.52 -10.76
CA ASN A 567 18.56 26.62 -10.03
C ASN A 567 17.34 26.15 -9.24
N THR A 568 16.61 25.15 -9.74
CA THR A 568 15.50 24.51 -9.02
C THR A 568 15.54 22.99 -9.12
N PHE A 569 15.00 22.31 -8.11
CA PHE A 569 14.88 20.85 -8.05
C PHE A 569 13.46 20.45 -7.66
N GLU A 570 12.83 19.58 -8.44
CA GLU A 570 11.52 19.02 -8.12
C GLU A 570 11.69 17.79 -7.21
N ILE A 571 11.39 17.95 -5.92
CA ILE A 571 11.57 16.90 -4.91
C ILE A 571 10.41 15.90 -4.91
N VAL A 572 9.18 16.38 -5.17
CA VAL A 572 7.94 15.58 -5.07
C VAL A 572 7.97 14.38 -6.04
N ASN A 573 8.42 14.60 -7.27
CA ASN A 573 8.52 13.59 -8.30
C ASN A 573 9.96 13.15 -8.56
N ALA A 574 10.83 13.29 -7.56
CA ALA A 574 12.23 12.88 -7.67
C ALA A 574 12.33 11.40 -8.06
N PRO A 575 13.19 11.02 -9.03
CA PRO A 575 13.34 9.63 -9.46
C PRO A 575 13.89 8.70 -8.37
N TYR A 576 14.45 9.27 -7.31
CA TYR A 576 14.79 8.59 -6.06
C TYR A 576 14.22 9.40 -4.91
N SER A 577 13.40 8.79 -4.07
CA SER A 577 12.77 9.40 -2.91
C SER A 577 12.58 8.34 -1.83
N LYS A 578 13.54 8.22 -0.91
CA LYS A 578 13.50 7.20 0.14
C LYS A 578 13.43 7.86 1.51
N ASP A 579 12.59 7.28 2.35
CA ASP A 579 12.41 7.64 3.75
C ASP A 579 13.19 6.70 4.66
N ARG A 580 13.08 6.93 5.97
CA ARG A 580 13.61 6.08 7.04
C ARG A 580 13.55 4.57 6.74
N VAL A 581 12.40 4.05 6.32
CA VAL A 581 12.20 2.59 6.13
C VAL A 581 12.97 2.14 4.89
N PHE A 582 12.84 2.87 3.79
CA PHE A 582 13.44 2.50 2.51
C PHE A 582 14.95 2.77 2.49
N LEU A 583 15.46 3.68 3.31
CA LEU A 583 16.89 3.95 3.47
C LEU A 583 17.62 2.91 4.32
N GLN A 584 16.93 2.24 5.23
CA GLN A 584 17.57 1.34 6.20
C GLN A 584 18.45 0.27 5.54
N THR A 585 19.75 0.31 5.87
CA THR A 585 20.76 -0.71 5.50
C THR A 585 21.35 -1.43 6.71
N SER A 586 21.16 -0.90 7.92
CA SER A 586 21.57 -1.51 9.19
C SER A 586 20.41 -1.53 10.19
N GLU A 587 20.53 -2.34 11.25
CA GLU A 587 19.49 -2.41 12.28
C GLU A 587 19.28 -1.06 12.98
N PRO A 588 18.05 -0.71 13.39
CA PRO A 588 17.79 0.54 14.08
C PRO A 588 18.60 0.67 15.39
N THR A 589 19.04 1.89 15.70
CA THR A 589 19.91 2.17 16.86
C THR A 589 19.48 3.44 17.57
N LEU A 590 19.69 3.50 18.89
CA LEU A 590 19.53 4.71 19.71
C LEU A 590 20.80 5.57 19.76
N ASN A 591 21.93 5.06 19.26
CA ASN A 591 23.20 5.76 19.21
C ASN A 591 23.46 6.31 17.81
N GLU A 592 24.39 7.26 17.71
CA GLU A 592 24.94 7.71 16.43
C GLU A 592 25.39 6.49 15.61
N PHE A 593 24.90 6.41 14.38
CA PHE A 593 25.29 5.38 13.43
C PHE A 593 26.53 5.81 12.69
N ILE A 594 27.60 5.00 12.79
CA ILE A 594 28.82 5.15 12.01
C ILE A 594 29.11 3.82 11.32
N PRO A 595 29.09 3.73 9.97
CA PRO A 595 29.34 2.48 9.28
C PRO A 595 30.83 2.08 9.39
N SER A 596 31.06 0.79 9.64
CA SER A 596 32.39 0.19 9.83
C SER A 596 32.65 -1.05 8.95
N ARG A 597 31.64 -1.52 8.21
CA ARG A 597 31.73 -2.68 7.32
C ARG A 597 31.11 -2.38 5.96
N GLU A 598 31.66 -2.98 4.90
CA GLU A 598 31.14 -2.83 3.53
C GLU A 598 29.73 -3.39 3.36
N ASP A 599 29.32 -4.39 4.15
CA ASP A 599 27.96 -4.96 4.09
C ASP A 599 26.86 -4.02 4.61
N GLN A 600 27.25 -2.93 5.31
CA GLN A 600 26.34 -1.88 5.75
C GLN A 600 26.02 -0.87 4.64
N PHE A 601 26.75 -0.92 3.53
CA PHE A 601 26.49 -0.09 2.36
C PHE A 601 25.65 -0.85 1.33
N ARG A 602 24.51 -0.29 0.98
CA ARG A 602 23.69 -0.79 -0.13
C ARG A 602 23.95 0.06 -1.37
N ARG A 603 24.07 -0.58 -2.53
CA ARG A 603 24.11 0.12 -3.81
C ARG A 603 22.72 0.60 -4.18
N GLU A 604 22.62 1.87 -4.50
CA GLU A 604 21.44 2.52 -5.04
C GLU A 604 21.63 2.77 -6.54
N ILE A 605 20.51 2.75 -7.26
CA ILE A 605 20.48 2.95 -8.70
C ILE A 605 19.32 3.86 -9.08
N VAL A 606 19.55 4.79 -9.99
CA VAL A 606 18.56 5.74 -10.50
C VAL A 606 18.65 5.79 -12.02
N ASN A 607 17.54 5.51 -12.68
CA ASN A 607 17.40 5.55 -14.12
C ASN A 607 17.17 6.99 -14.58
N LEU A 608 18.09 7.51 -15.39
CA LEU A 608 18.04 8.88 -15.87
C LEU A 608 17.38 9.01 -17.26
N SER A 609 16.93 7.90 -17.87
CA SER A 609 16.46 7.89 -19.25
C SER A 609 15.25 8.79 -19.50
N LYS A 610 14.38 8.93 -18.50
CA LYS A 610 13.21 9.82 -18.55
C LYS A 610 13.59 11.30 -18.73
N PHE A 611 14.83 11.68 -18.45
CA PHE A 611 15.29 13.06 -18.52
C PHE A 611 16.14 13.36 -19.76
N ALA A 612 16.29 12.39 -20.67
CA ALA A 612 17.12 12.52 -21.86
C ALA A 612 16.67 13.65 -22.81
N GLU A 613 15.36 13.92 -22.87
CA GLU A 613 14.79 14.95 -23.74
C GLU A 613 15.13 16.39 -23.30
N PHE A 614 15.55 16.57 -22.05
CA PHE A 614 15.91 17.89 -21.50
C PHE A 614 17.37 18.31 -21.80
N GLY A 615 18.13 17.47 -22.51
CA GLY A 615 19.52 17.80 -22.89
C GLY A 615 20.49 17.73 -21.71
N SER A 616 21.12 18.85 -21.37
CA SER A 616 22.03 18.95 -20.22
C SER A 616 21.24 19.20 -18.95
N VAL A 617 21.35 18.27 -17.99
CA VAL A 617 20.70 18.36 -16.67
C VAL A 617 21.74 18.41 -15.57
N ARG A 618 21.32 18.75 -14.36
CA ARG A 618 22.09 18.50 -13.13
C ARG A 618 21.27 17.63 -12.20
N LEU A 619 21.91 16.89 -11.31
CA LEU A 619 21.23 16.15 -10.26
C LEU A 619 21.70 16.63 -8.90
N ALA A 620 20.87 16.46 -7.88
CA ALA A 620 21.22 16.78 -6.50
C ALA A 620 20.88 15.60 -5.59
N PHE A 621 21.80 15.26 -4.69
CA PHE A 621 21.47 14.52 -3.49
C PHE A 621 20.90 15.52 -2.49
N ILE A 622 19.60 15.37 -2.19
CA ILE A 622 18.88 16.28 -1.30
C ILE A 622 18.53 15.49 -0.05
N SER A 623 19.02 15.94 1.09
CA SER A 623 18.64 15.37 2.37
C SER A 623 17.51 16.18 2.98
N ARG A 624 16.53 15.52 3.60
CA ARG A 624 15.60 16.20 4.53
C ARG A 624 15.85 15.68 5.93
N ASN A 625 16.23 16.60 6.80
CA ASN A 625 16.50 16.29 8.19
C ASN A 625 15.21 15.88 8.91
N GLY A 626 15.21 14.73 9.59
CA GLY A 626 14.13 14.34 10.49
C GLY A 626 14.62 14.09 11.91
N PHE A 627 15.77 14.69 12.25
CA PHE A 627 16.50 14.51 13.50
C PHE A 627 16.71 13.02 13.86
N GLY A 628 16.97 12.20 12.83
CA GLY A 628 17.16 10.77 12.97
C GLY A 628 18.62 10.41 13.13
N ASN A 629 19.20 9.83 12.07
CA ASN A 629 20.58 9.36 12.08
C ASN A 629 21.33 9.76 10.81
N ASN A 630 22.65 9.63 10.86
CA ASN A 630 23.53 10.07 9.79
C ASN A 630 23.34 9.22 8.54
N ILE A 631 23.35 9.88 7.38
CA ILE A 631 23.36 9.23 6.06
C ILE A 631 24.76 9.37 5.48
N TYR A 632 25.33 8.26 5.00
CA TYR A 632 26.66 8.21 4.40
C TYR A 632 26.57 7.81 2.93
N LEU A 633 27.29 8.50 2.05
CA LEU A 633 27.37 8.24 0.61
C LEU A 633 28.82 8.00 0.17
N LYS A 634 29.01 7.04 -0.75
CA LYS A 634 30.28 6.79 -1.45
C LYS A 634 30.03 6.15 -2.82
N ASP A 635 31.09 5.98 -3.61
CA ASP A 635 31.04 5.31 -4.92
C ASP A 635 29.98 5.90 -5.86
N ILE A 636 29.87 7.23 -5.94
CA ILE A 636 28.92 7.92 -6.83
C ILE A 636 29.44 7.82 -8.27
N GLU A 637 28.67 7.18 -9.13
CA GLU A 637 29.04 6.78 -10.49
C GLU A 637 27.89 7.10 -11.46
N ILE A 638 28.21 7.59 -12.66
CA ILE A 638 27.22 7.82 -13.71
C ILE A 638 27.66 7.06 -14.97
N PHE A 639 26.84 6.08 -15.38
CA PHE A 639 27.09 5.22 -16.52
C PHE A 639 26.33 5.70 -17.75
N PRO A 640 26.87 5.52 -18.98
CA PRO A 640 26.18 5.94 -20.22
C PRO A 640 24.95 5.08 -20.55
N GLN A 641 24.82 3.92 -19.91
CA GLN A 641 23.71 2.98 -20.05
C GLN A 641 23.44 2.25 -18.74
N GLU A 642 22.26 1.65 -18.60
CA GLU A 642 21.94 0.77 -17.47
C GLU A 642 22.97 -0.36 -17.34
N THR A 643 23.67 -0.38 -16.22
CA THR A 643 24.74 -1.34 -15.90
C THR A 643 24.31 -2.26 -14.76
N PHE A 644 23.59 -1.72 -13.79
CA PHE A 644 23.14 -2.40 -12.59
C PHE A 644 21.63 -2.57 -12.57
N ARG A 645 21.16 -3.73 -12.12
CA ARG A 645 19.75 -4.08 -12.10
C ARG A 645 19.42 -4.97 -10.92
N TYR A 646 18.53 -4.47 -10.06
CA TYR A 646 17.78 -5.30 -9.12
C TYR A 646 16.57 -5.89 -9.83
N ASP A 647 16.45 -7.22 -9.82
CA ASP A 647 15.31 -7.90 -10.44
C ASP A 647 15.06 -9.26 -9.78
N LEU A 648 13.79 -9.62 -9.67
CA LEU A 648 13.33 -10.84 -9.00
C LEU A 648 12.26 -11.50 -9.86
N LYS A 649 12.15 -12.82 -9.75
CA LYS A 649 11.07 -13.60 -10.35
C LYS A 649 10.46 -14.54 -9.34
N LEU A 650 9.15 -14.45 -9.17
CA LEU A 650 8.36 -15.50 -8.54
C LEU A 650 8.11 -16.62 -9.55
N THR A 651 8.51 -17.84 -9.23
CA THR A 651 8.44 -18.96 -10.18
C THR A 651 7.33 -19.94 -9.86
N GLU A 652 7.16 -20.31 -8.59
CA GLU A 652 6.26 -21.39 -8.21
C GLU A 652 5.68 -21.22 -6.80
N LEU A 653 4.44 -21.67 -6.62
CA LEU A 653 3.83 -21.91 -5.31
C LEU A 653 4.04 -23.38 -4.96
N ILE A 654 4.94 -23.64 -4.00
CA ILE A 654 5.29 -25.00 -3.56
C ILE A 654 4.24 -25.53 -2.57
N LYS A 655 3.72 -24.64 -1.70
CA LYS A 655 2.65 -24.95 -0.73
C LYS A 655 1.65 -23.80 -0.68
N PRO A 656 0.33 -24.05 -0.69
CA PRO A 656 -0.31 -25.35 -0.87
C PRO A 656 -0.05 -25.95 -2.26
N THR A 657 -0.12 -27.27 -2.35
CA THR A 657 -0.12 -27.96 -3.64
C THR A 657 -1.47 -27.71 -4.36
N PRO A 658 -1.57 -27.97 -5.67
CA PRO A 658 -2.79 -27.75 -6.46
C PRO A 658 -4.08 -28.36 -5.91
N ILE A 659 -4.01 -29.50 -5.22
CA ILE A 659 -5.17 -30.19 -4.66
C ILE A 659 -4.79 -30.70 -3.27
N SER A 660 -5.36 -30.13 -2.20
CA SER A 660 -5.01 -30.51 -0.82
C SER A 660 -6.23 -30.55 0.10
N THR A 661 -6.04 -30.94 1.35
CA THR A 661 -7.06 -30.88 2.42
C THR A 661 -7.22 -29.49 3.03
N GLY A 662 -6.33 -28.55 2.70
CA GLY A 662 -6.29 -27.21 3.32
C GLY A 662 -5.58 -27.15 4.67
N ASN A 663 -5.01 -28.27 5.16
CA ASN A 663 -4.33 -28.35 6.47
C ASN A 663 -2.84 -27.97 6.42
N HIS A 664 -2.45 -27.08 5.52
CA HIS A 664 -1.08 -26.59 5.49
C HIS A 664 -0.89 -25.48 6.52
N ASP A 665 0.27 -25.45 7.18
CA ASP A 665 0.59 -24.45 8.20
C ASP A 665 1.07 -23.13 7.58
N GLN A 666 1.66 -23.20 6.39
CA GLN A 666 2.28 -22.07 5.70
C GLN A 666 2.14 -22.18 4.18
N GLU A 667 2.21 -21.03 3.52
CA GLU A 667 2.41 -20.88 2.08
C GLU A 667 3.91 -20.76 1.81
N SER A 668 4.41 -21.50 0.81
CA SER A 668 5.83 -21.50 0.43
C SER A 668 5.95 -21.14 -1.05
N ILE A 669 6.60 -20.03 -1.36
CA ILE A 669 6.74 -19.49 -2.71
C ILE A 669 8.22 -19.45 -3.11
N MET A 670 8.55 -19.95 -4.30
CA MET A 670 9.89 -19.91 -4.85
C MET A 670 10.18 -18.57 -5.52
N LEU A 671 11.30 -17.97 -5.12
CA LEU A 671 11.82 -16.71 -5.61
C LEU A 671 13.21 -16.94 -6.21
N VAL A 672 13.50 -16.29 -7.34
CA VAL A 672 14.82 -16.32 -7.99
C VAL A 672 15.30 -14.89 -8.25
N ASN A 673 16.58 -14.61 -7.99
CA ASN A 673 17.20 -13.34 -8.39
C ASN A 673 17.60 -13.38 -9.87
N THR A 674 16.91 -12.61 -10.71
CA THR A 674 17.14 -12.46 -12.15
C THR A 674 17.91 -11.19 -12.51
N GLY A 675 18.27 -10.40 -11.50
CA GLY A 675 19.11 -9.21 -11.61
C GLY A 675 20.60 -9.56 -11.68
N ASN A 676 21.44 -8.53 -11.64
CA ASN A 676 22.90 -8.66 -11.55
C ASN A 676 23.47 -8.08 -10.25
N LEU A 677 22.60 -7.69 -9.31
CA LEU A 677 22.95 -7.26 -7.97
C LEU A 677 22.32 -8.18 -6.92
N ALA A 678 22.97 -8.30 -5.76
CA ALA A 678 22.46 -9.06 -4.63
C ALA A 678 21.31 -8.34 -3.93
N ILE A 679 20.25 -9.07 -3.56
CA ILE A 679 19.02 -8.49 -3.00
C ILE A 679 18.81 -9.02 -1.58
N SER A 680 18.59 -8.13 -0.62
CA SER A 680 18.33 -8.50 0.79
C SER A 680 17.01 -8.00 1.34
N GLY A 681 16.32 -7.10 0.63
CA GLY A 681 14.98 -6.66 1.04
C GLY A 681 14.07 -6.32 -0.14
N PHE A 682 12.78 -6.33 0.09
CA PHE A 682 11.74 -5.97 -0.88
C PHE A 682 10.37 -5.88 -0.20
N VAL A 683 9.38 -5.32 -0.88
CA VAL A 683 7.98 -5.34 -0.44
C VAL A 683 7.27 -6.53 -1.09
N PHE A 684 6.67 -7.39 -0.26
CA PHE A 684 5.90 -8.55 -0.70
C PHE A 684 4.43 -8.33 -0.39
N ARG A 685 3.56 -8.49 -1.37
CA ARG A 685 2.11 -8.34 -1.25
C ARG A 685 1.42 -9.66 -1.56
N ARG A 686 0.40 -9.99 -0.79
CA ARG A 686 -0.44 -11.18 -0.95
C ARG A 686 -1.91 -10.80 -0.96
N SER A 687 -2.69 -11.38 -1.85
CA SER A 687 -4.15 -11.46 -1.73
C SER A 687 -4.62 -12.90 -1.92
N SER A 688 -5.72 -13.24 -1.24
CA SER A 688 -6.36 -14.56 -1.32
C SER A 688 -7.82 -14.36 -1.69
N ASN A 689 -8.25 -14.94 -2.81
CA ASN A 689 -9.61 -14.79 -3.32
C ASN A 689 -10.04 -13.31 -3.37
N ASN A 690 -11.07 -12.94 -2.61
CA ASN A 690 -11.59 -11.57 -2.48
C ASN A 690 -11.18 -10.91 -1.15
N ALA A 691 -10.22 -11.48 -0.42
CA ALA A 691 -9.74 -10.93 0.84
C ALA A 691 -8.88 -9.66 0.63
N PRO A 692 -8.82 -8.75 1.62
CA PRO A 692 -7.95 -7.59 1.58
C PRO A 692 -6.49 -7.99 1.33
N GLN A 693 -5.79 -7.16 0.56
CA GLN A 693 -4.38 -7.37 0.29
C GLN A 693 -3.55 -7.13 1.56
N GLN A 694 -2.64 -8.04 1.83
CA GLN A 694 -1.67 -7.96 2.92
C GLN A 694 -0.31 -7.56 2.35
N SER A 695 0.40 -6.70 3.07
CA SER A 695 1.73 -6.20 2.70
C SER A 695 2.73 -6.61 3.77
N PHE A 696 3.89 -7.08 3.32
CA PHE A 696 4.99 -7.53 4.16
C PHE A 696 6.27 -6.87 3.68
N LEU A 697 7.10 -6.44 4.63
CA LEU A 697 8.45 -5.96 4.35
C LEU A 697 9.42 -7.13 4.57
N ALA A 698 10.00 -7.65 3.49
CA ALA A 698 11.01 -8.70 3.59
C ALA A 698 12.39 -8.08 3.80
N ARG A 699 13.14 -8.59 4.76
CA ARG A 699 14.56 -8.29 5.02
C ARG A 699 15.27 -9.58 5.41
N GLY A 700 16.47 -9.80 4.90
CA GLY A 700 17.21 -11.03 5.17
C GLY A 700 18.61 -11.03 4.60
N GLN A 701 19.20 -12.23 4.51
CA GLN A 701 20.51 -12.43 3.89
C GLN A 701 20.48 -12.09 2.41
N ASN A 702 21.63 -11.68 1.87
CA ASN A 702 21.78 -11.35 0.45
C ASN A 702 21.50 -12.58 -0.43
N LEU A 703 20.51 -12.46 -1.31
CA LEU A 703 20.25 -13.39 -2.40
C LEU A 703 21.09 -12.99 -3.62
N LEU A 704 22.11 -13.78 -3.97
CA LEU A 704 23.02 -13.45 -5.08
C LEU A 704 22.36 -13.63 -6.45
N PRO A 705 22.87 -12.99 -7.53
CA PRO A 705 22.38 -13.20 -8.88
C PRO A 705 22.34 -14.68 -9.29
N GLY A 706 21.19 -15.16 -9.75
CA GLY A 706 20.97 -16.56 -10.13
C GLY A 706 20.56 -17.49 -8.98
N ASP A 707 20.71 -17.07 -7.72
CA ASP A 707 20.28 -17.87 -6.57
C ASP A 707 18.75 -17.88 -6.42
N SER A 708 18.26 -18.92 -5.75
CA SER A 708 16.84 -19.10 -5.44
C SER A 708 16.62 -19.31 -3.94
N THR A 709 15.46 -18.89 -3.44
CA THR A 709 15.06 -19.04 -2.04
C THR A 709 13.55 -19.20 -1.91
N LEU A 710 13.11 -19.70 -0.74
CA LEU A 710 11.69 -19.84 -0.41
C LEU A 710 11.24 -18.71 0.52
N ILE A 711 10.16 -18.05 0.13
CA ILE A 711 9.38 -17.18 1.02
C ILE A 711 8.34 -18.04 1.71
N ASN A 712 8.37 -18.07 3.05
CA ASN A 712 7.38 -18.78 3.85
C ASN A 712 6.47 -17.78 4.55
N LEU A 713 5.16 -17.91 4.34
CA LEU A 713 4.14 -17.04 4.92
C LEU A 713 3.14 -17.86 5.73
N PRO A 714 2.56 -17.32 6.81
CA PRO A 714 1.46 -17.98 7.50
C PRO A 714 0.30 -18.25 6.53
N ARG A 715 -0.40 -19.38 6.68
CA ARG A 715 -1.54 -19.72 5.81
C ARG A 715 -2.56 -18.58 5.70
N SER A 716 -3.10 -18.34 4.50
CA SER A 716 -4.23 -17.42 4.30
C SER A 716 -5.58 -18.10 4.57
N SER A 717 -6.64 -17.29 4.67
CA SER A 717 -8.02 -17.80 4.73
C SER A 717 -8.39 -18.45 3.39
N SER A 718 -8.69 -19.75 3.42
CA SER A 718 -9.08 -20.53 2.24
C SER A 718 -10.33 -21.33 2.56
N SER A 719 -11.21 -21.52 1.57
CA SER A 719 -12.46 -22.28 1.72
C SER A 719 -12.41 -23.61 0.96
N ASN A 720 -13.25 -24.58 1.33
CA ASN A 720 -13.43 -25.79 0.54
C ASN A 720 -13.85 -25.42 -0.91
N GLY A 721 -13.28 -26.09 -1.91
CA GLY A 721 -13.42 -25.74 -3.32
C GLY A 721 -12.22 -24.98 -3.89
N SER A 722 -12.43 -24.27 -5.00
CA SER A 722 -11.37 -23.53 -5.71
C SER A 722 -11.00 -22.24 -4.98
N ASN A 723 -9.71 -21.98 -4.89
CA ASN A 723 -9.13 -20.78 -4.28
C ASN A 723 -8.06 -20.19 -5.21
N ARG A 724 -7.84 -18.89 -5.12
CA ARG A 724 -6.79 -18.13 -5.82
C ARG A 724 -5.88 -17.43 -4.82
N LEU A 725 -4.57 -17.55 -5.02
CA LEU A 725 -3.55 -16.77 -4.36
C LEU A 725 -2.82 -15.92 -5.38
N THR A 726 -2.73 -14.63 -5.09
CA THR A 726 -1.99 -13.66 -5.90
C THR A 726 -0.86 -13.10 -5.05
N TYR A 727 0.35 -13.18 -5.57
CA TYR A 727 1.54 -12.63 -4.96
C TYR A 727 2.12 -11.56 -5.86
N ARG A 728 2.56 -10.45 -5.27
CA ARG A 728 3.22 -9.35 -5.97
C ARG A 728 4.46 -8.91 -5.19
N LEU A 729 5.56 -8.74 -5.90
CA LEU A 729 6.80 -8.18 -5.38
C LEU A 729 6.99 -6.78 -5.92
N GLU A 730 7.36 -5.86 -5.04
CA GLU A 730 7.66 -4.48 -5.36
C GLU A 730 8.99 -4.07 -4.73
N PHE A 731 9.67 -3.14 -5.38
CA PHE A 731 10.92 -2.54 -4.93
C PHE A 731 11.99 -3.56 -4.50
N PRO A 732 12.51 -4.42 -5.41
CA PRO A 732 13.68 -5.25 -5.11
C PRO A 732 14.86 -4.41 -4.62
N ASN A 733 15.35 -4.70 -3.41
CA ASN A 733 16.29 -3.87 -2.65
C ASN A 733 15.88 -2.39 -2.52
N PHE A 734 14.58 -2.15 -2.48
CA PHE A 734 13.95 -0.84 -2.46
C PHE A 734 14.23 0.00 -3.73
N ASP A 735 14.57 -0.64 -4.85
CA ASP A 735 14.74 0.01 -6.15
C ASP A 735 13.43 0.67 -6.61
N GLN A 736 13.47 1.98 -6.88
CA GLN A 736 12.31 2.76 -7.34
C GLN A 736 12.27 2.96 -8.85
N ASN A 737 13.22 2.38 -9.59
CA ASN A 737 13.20 2.43 -11.04
C ASN A 737 11.95 1.72 -11.59
N PRO A 738 11.33 2.26 -12.65
CA PRO A 738 10.20 1.59 -13.29
C PRO A 738 10.60 0.20 -13.79
N ARG A 739 9.90 -0.83 -13.32
CA ARG A 739 10.07 -2.23 -13.73
C ARG A 739 8.70 -2.86 -14.03
N PRO A 740 8.65 -3.90 -14.87
CA PRO A 740 7.46 -4.74 -14.99
C PRO A 740 7.06 -5.33 -13.63
N ASP A 741 5.76 -5.53 -13.44
CA ASP A 741 5.24 -6.14 -12.22
C ASP A 741 5.73 -7.58 -12.05
N ILE A 742 6.22 -7.90 -10.85
CA ILE A 742 6.68 -9.24 -10.49
C ILE A 742 5.54 -9.95 -9.76
N ASN A 743 4.73 -10.68 -10.53
CA ASN A 743 3.47 -11.26 -10.05
C ASN A 743 3.46 -12.78 -10.19
N LEU A 744 2.76 -13.44 -9.27
CA LEU A 744 2.46 -14.87 -9.34
C LEU A 744 1.01 -15.13 -8.93
N ASP A 745 0.21 -15.53 -9.91
CA ASP A 745 -1.15 -16.03 -9.68
C ASP A 745 -1.16 -17.55 -9.64
N ARG A 746 -1.73 -18.14 -8.59
CA ARG A 746 -1.88 -19.59 -8.47
C ARG A 746 -3.24 -19.97 -7.92
N TYR A 747 -3.83 -20.99 -8.52
CA TYR A 747 -5.10 -21.57 -8.13
C TYR A 747 -4.88 -22.95 -7.53
N PHE A 748 -5.66 -23.28 -6.52
CA PHE A 748 -5.63 -24.59 -5.88
C PHE A 748 -7.02 -24.95 -5.36
N ILE A 749 -7.26 -26.25 -5.17
CA ILE A 749 -8.51 -26.78 -4.64
C ILE A 749 -8.28 -27.34 -3.25
N ILE A 750 -9.07 -26.87 -2.29
CA ILE A 750 -9.28 -27.58 -1.03
C ILE A 750 -10.38 -28.59 -1.26
N ASN A 751 -10.08 -29.86 -1.05
CA ASN A 751 -11.05 -30.96 -1.11
C ASN A 751 -10.84 -31.83 0.14
N GLN A 752 -11.88 -31.95 0.96
CA GLN A 752 -11.86 -32.73 2.20
C GLN A 752 -12.72 -34.00 2.10
N GLU A 753 -13.24 -34.30 0.91
CA GLU A 753 -14.09 -35.46 0.66
C GLU A 753 -13.31 -36.77 0.87
N LEU A 754 -13.97 -37.71 1.55
CA LEU A 754 -13.50 -39.07 1.75
C LEU A 754 -14.33 -40.02 0.89
N ILE A 755 -13.66 -40.98 0.27
CA ILE A 755 -14.30 -42.03 -0.51
C ILE A 755 -13.90 -43.40 0.00
N ARG A 756 -14.83 -44.35 -0.12
CA ARG A 756 -14.62 -45.73 0.33
C ARG A 756 -13.57 -46.41 -0.54
N SER A 757 -12.69 -47.16 0.12
CA SER A 757 -11.74 -48.09 -0.50
C SER A 757 -12.23 -49.52 -0.26
N PRO A 758 -12.14 -50.44 -1.25
CA PRO A 758 -11.67 -50.23 -2.62
C PRO A 758 -12.61 -49.34 -3.43
N TRP A 759 -12.16 -48.89 -4.60
CA TRP A 759 -12.92 -47.94 -5.41
C TRP A 759 -12.82 -48.24 -6.89
N ARG A 760 -13.85 -47.92 -7.67
CA ARG A 760 -13.78 -47.96 -9.14
C ARG A 760 -14.68 -46.91 -9.77
N GLN A 761 -14.29 -46.42 -10.94
CA GLN A 761 -15.08 -45.52 -11.76
C GLN A 761 -14.77 -45.76 -13.24
N ASN A 762 -15.82 -46.05 -14.01
CA ASN A 762 -15.77 -46.14 -15.46
C ASN A 762 -16.39 -44.93 -16.16
N PHE A 763 -16.76 -43.90 -15.39
CA PHE A 763 -17.37 -42.63 -15.84
C PHE A 763 -18.65 -42.77 -16.67
N ASN A 764 -19.22 -43.97 -16.74
CA ASN A 764 -20.51 -44.20 -17.38
C ASN A 764 -21.63 -43.74 -16.44
N ASN A 765 -22.63 -43.08 -17.00
CA ASN A 765 -23.77 -42.48 -16.32
C ASN A 765 -23.39 -41.41 -15.28
N THR A 766 -22.20 -40.82 -15.40
CA THR A 766 -21.78 -39.68 -14.57
C THR A 766 -22.09 -38.36 -15.29
N PHE A 767 -22.64 -37.39 -14.56
CA PHE A 767 -22.94 -36.06 -15.10
C PHE A 767 -21.94 -35.00 -14.62
N SER A 768 -21.04 -35.36 -13.71
CA SER A 768 -19.98 -34.49 -13.21
C SER A 768 -18.79 -35.32 -12.74
N LEU A 769 -17.59 -34.73 -12.69
CA LEU A 769 -16.40 -35.37 -12.12
C LEU A 769 -16.50 -35.56 -10.60
N SER A 770 -17.41 -34.86 -9.92
CA SER A 770 -17.57 -34.95 -8.47
C SER A 770 -17.73 -36.41 -8.01
N PRO A 771 -17.02 -36.84 -6.96
CA PRO A 771 -16.21 -36.04 -6.02
C PRO A 771 -14.75 -35.80 -6.43
N TRP A 772 -14.33 -36.24 -7.63
CA TRP A 772 -13.03 -35.88 -8.19
C TRP A 772 -13.03 -34.42 -8.64
N VAL A 773 -11.86 -33.79 -8.55
CA VAL A 773 -11.70 -32.38 -8.86
C VAL A 773 -10.60 -32.22 -9.90
N SER A 774 -10.78 -31.24 -10.80
CA SER A 774 -9.78 -30.91 -11.80
C SER A 774 -9.42 -29.43 -11.74
N ILE A 775 -8.14 -29.13 -11.95
CA ILE A 775 -7.64 -27.77 -11.92
C ILE A 775 -6.45 -27.59 -12.86
N ASN A 776 -6.37 -26.41 -13.47
CA ASN A 776 -5.15 -25.84 -14.00
C ASN A 776 -4.64 -24.78 -12.99
N PRO A 777 -3.56 -25.06 -12.24
CA PRO A 777 -3.10 -24.17 -11.17
C PRO A 777 -2.60 -22.80 -11.64
N GLN A 778 -2.23 -22.67 -12.91
CA GLN A 778 -1.68 -21.44 -13.47
C GLN A 778 -2.78 -20.45 -13.88
N THR A 779 -3.89 -20.92 -14.45
CA THR A 779 -4.91 -20.06 -15.07
C THR A 779 -6.33 -20.30 -14.58
N ASN A 780 -6.59 -21.37 -13.82
CA ASN A 780 -7.94 -21.88 -13.54
C ASN A 780 -8.77 -22.15 -14.82
N GLY A 781 -8.09 -22.36 -15.94
CA GLY A 781 -8.71 -22.68 -17.22
C GLY A 781 -9.25 -24.12 -17.29
N THR A 782 -9.74 -24.50 -18.46
CA THR A 782 -10.18 -25.87 -18.76
C THR A 782 -9.04 -26.86 -18.48
N SER A 783 -9.37 -27.91 -17.75
CA SER A 783 -8.46 -29.00 -17.41
C SER A 783 -9.14 -30.32 -17.79
N TRP A 784 -8.99 -31.37 -17.01
CA TRP A 784 -9.68 -32.64 -17.25
C TRP A 784 -11.20 -32.46 -17.11
N GLU A 785 -11.93 -32.94 -18.10
CA GLU A 785 -13.39 -32.84 -18.18
C GLU A 785 -14.03 -34.18 -18.59
N LEU A 786 -15.33 -34.33 -18.32
CA LEU A 786 -16.08 -35.46 -18.84
C LEU A 786 -16.48 -35.20 -20.29
N SER A 787 -16.10 -36.12 -21.17
CA SER A 787 -16.50 -36.13 -22.57
C SER A 787 -17.47 -37.29 -22.81
N PRO A 788 -18.69 -37.04 -23.31
CA PRO A 788 -19.59 -38.11 -23.71
C PRO A 788 -19.03 -38.84 -24.94
N LEU A 789 -19.19 -40.17 -24.97
CA LEU A 789 -18.76 -41.02 -26.08
C LEU A 789 -19.70 -40.91 -27.30
N GLN A 790 -21.00 -40.72 -27.03
CA GLN A 790 -22.05 -40.50 -28.04
C GLN A 790 -23.13 -39.56 -27.51
N THR A 791 -23.66 -38.70 -28.38
CA THR A 791 -24.75 -37.76 -28.04
C THR A 791 -26.01 -38.51 -27.62
N GLY A 792 -26.51 -38.27 -26.41
CA GLY A 792 -27.73 -38.90 -25.89
C GLY A 792 -27.54 -40.27 -25.22
N VAL A 793 -26.31 -40.80 -25.19
CA VAL A 793 -25.95 -42.00 -24.44
C VAL A 793 -25.14 -41.60 -23.23
N SER A 794 -25.49 -42.12 -22.06
CA SER A 794 -24.84 -41.84 -20.79
C SER A 794 -23.55 -42.65 -20.61
N GLN A 795 -22.65 -42.63 -21.59
CA GLN A 795 -21.30 -43.20 -21.50
C GLN A 795 -20.28 -42.08 -21.67
N ASN A 796 -19.35 -41.94 -20.72
CA ASN A 796 -18.37 -40.86 -20.74
C ASN A 796 -16.95 -41.38 -20.50
N VAL A 797 -15.99 -40.56 -20.87
CA VAL A 797 -14.56 -40.72 -20.58
C VAL A 797 -14.01 -39.41 -20.02
N VAL A 798 -12.91 -39.48 -19.28
CA VAL A 798 -12.24 -38.27 -18.82
C VAL A 798 -11.23 -37.87 -19.88
N ARG A 799 -11.28 -36.61 -20.31
CA ARG A 799 -10.49 -36.09 -21.42
C ARG A 799 -9.83 -34.78 -21.01
N LEU A 800 -8.64 -34.55 -21.52
CA LEU A 800 -8.00 -33.23 -21.49
C LEU A 800 -7.84 -32.70 -22.91
N ILE A 801 -8.46 -31.56 -23.22
CA ILE A 801 -8.23 -30.82 -24.46
C ILE A 801 -7.00 -29.94 -24.24
N THR A 802 -5.97 -30.15 -25.05
CA THR A 802 -4.74 -29.35 -25.26
C THR A 802 -4.40 -28.25 -24.25
N GLY A 803 -3.15 -28.26 -23.80
CA GLY A 803 -2.63 -27.27 -22.86
C GLY A 803 -1.64 -26.27 -23.44
N THR A 804 -1.48 -25.14 -22.76
CA THR A 804 -0.37 -24.20 -22.95
C THR A 804 0.94 -24.76 -22.40
N GLU A 805 2.04 -24.49 -23.11
CA GLU A 805 3.40 -24.82 -22.66
C GLU A 805 3.68 -24.16 -21.29
N ASN A 806 4.23 -24.92 -20.34
CA ASN A 806 4.47 -24.57 -18.92
C ASN A 806 3.26 -24.64 -17.96
N ASN A 807 2.07 -25.03 -18.43
CA ASN A 807 0.94 -25.31 -17.53
C ASN A 807 0.92 -26.78 -17.09
N THR A 808 0.27 -27.02 -15.96
CA THR A 808 0.01 -28.37 -15.43
C THR A 808 -1.49 -28.59 -15.28
N TYR A 809 -1.97 -29.80 -15.60
CA TYR A 809 -3.39 -30.14 -15.62
C TYR A 809 -3.66 -31.30 -14.68
N TRP A 810 -4.28 -30.99 -13.55
CA TRP A 810 -4.49 -31.94 -12.46
C TRP A 810 -5.90 -32.53 -12.49
N LEU A 811 -6.00 -33.82 -12.24
CA LEU A 811 -7.23 -34.54 -11.92
C LEU A 811 -6.99 -35.32 -10.62
N GLY A 812 -7.52 -34.80 -9.52
CA GLY A 812 -7.34 -35.34 -8.18
C GLY A 812 -8.53 -36.14 -7.69
N SER A 813 -8.23 -37.26 -7.04
CA SER A 813 -9.21 -38.06 -6.32
C SER A 813 -9.61 -37.43 -4.97
N PRO A 814 -10.76 -37.82 -4.40
CA PRO A 814 -11.01 -37.71 -2.96
C PRO A 814 -9.97 -38.50 -2.16
N MET A 815 -10.01 -38.38 -0.84
CA MET A 815 -9.15 -39.18 0.02
C MET A 815 -9.65 -40.61 0.19
N PHE A 816 -8.75 -41.57 0.06
CA PHE A 816 -8.93 -42.99 0.35
C PHE A 816 -8.44 -43.29 1.78
N ASP A 817 -9.26 -44.02 2.54
CA ASP A 817 -8.81 -44.68 3.76
C ASP A 817 -8.23 -46.05 3.40
N LEU A 818 -6.92 -46.21 3.57
CA LEU A 818 -6.16 -47.45 3.34
C LEU A 818 -5.56 -48.01 4.64
N THR A 819 -6.09 -47.61 5.80
CA THR A 819 -5.56 -48.03 7.10
C THR A 819 -5.69 -49.52 7.39
N SER A 820 -6.74 -50.13 6.87
CA SER A 820 -7.06 -51.55 7.08
C SER A 820 -6.37 -52.50 6.10
N SER A 821 -5.66 -51.98 5.09
CA SER A 821 -4.96 -52.79 4.10
C SER A 821 -3.44 -52.71 4.28
N SER A 822 -2.74 -53.81 4.00
CA SER A 822 -1.27 -53.84 3.92
C SER A 822 -0.75 -53.52 2.52
N GLN A 823 -1.61 -53.55 1.50
CA GLN A 823 -1.27 -53.33 0.10
C GLN A 823 -2.34 -52.49 -0.60
N ALA A 824 -1.94 -51.80 -1.66
CA ALA A 824 -2.87 -51.13 -2.55
C ALA A 824 -2.28 -51.02 -3.95
N ALA A 825 -3.15 -50.96 -4.96
CA ALA A 825 -2.78 -50.69 -6.33
C ALA A 825 -3.84 -49.84 -7.01
N LEU A 826 -3.41 -49.09 -8.03
CA LEU A 826 -4.27 -48.33 -8.92
C LEU A 826 -4.12 -48.86 -10.33
N PHE A 827 -5.27 -49.06 -10.99
CA PHE A 827 -5.36 -49.34 -12.40
C PHE A 827 -6.12 -48.21 -13.09
N PHE A 828 -5.77 -47.94 -14.34
CA PHE A 828 -6.52 -47.03 -15.20
C PHE A 828 -6.22 -47.36 -16.66
N ASP A 829 -7.15 -47.02 -17.52
CA ASP A 829 -7.01 -47.18 -18.95
C ASP A 829 -6.68 -45.82 -19.57
N ARG A 830 -5.57 -45.73 -20.32
CA ARG A 830 -5.21 -44.51 -21.08
C ARG A 830 -5.42 -44.72 -22.56
N ALA A 831 -5.73 -43.65 -23.28
CA ALA A 831 -5.60 -43.60 -24.73
C ALA A 831 -5.05 -42.25 -25.19
N ALA A 832 -4.10 -42.28 -26.13
CA ALA A 832 -3.38 -41.09 -26.58
C ALA A 832 -2.91 -41.26 -28.03
N GLY A 833 -3.07 -40.20 -28.84
CA GLY A 833 -2.84 -40.22 -30.30
C GLY A 833 -1.41 -39.96 -30.72
N GLY A 834 -1.11 -40.19 -32.00
CA GLY A 834 0.24 -40.15 -32.56
C GLY A 834 0.89 -38.77 -32.64
N THR A 835 0.11 -37.70 -32.44
CA THR A 835 0.57 -36.30 -32.58
C THR A 835 1.04 -35.66 -31.26
N ILE A 836 1.19 -36.45 -30.19
CA ILE A 836 1.65 -35.97 -28.89
C ILE A 836 3.08 -35.44 -28.93
N SER A 837 3.29 -34.25 -28.36
CA SER A 837 4.62 -33.65 -28.29
C SER A 837 5.58 -34.51 -27.43
N PRO A 838 6.87 -34.60 -27.78
CA PRO A 838 7.84 -35.36 -26.99
C PRO A 838 7.98 -34.89 -25.53
N GLY A 839 7.65 -33.62 -25.26
CA GLY A 839 7.68 -33.03 -23.91
C GLY A 839 6.44 -33.33 -23.06
N THR A 840 5.36 -33.85 -23.65
CA THR A 840 4.13 -34.16 -22.90
C THR A 840 4.36 -35.36 -21.99
N THR A 841 4.05 -35.20 -20.70
CA THR A 841 4.22 -36.25 -19.68
C THR A 841 2.94 -36.42 -18.87
N LEU A 842 2.45 -37.66 -18.78
CA LEU A 842 1.41 -38.06 -17.84
C LEU A 842 2.06 -38.67 -16.59
N ARG A 843 1.84 -38.04 -15.44
CA ARG A 843 2.28 -38.53 -14.13
C ARG A 843 1.08 -38.97 -13.29
N VAL A 844 1.29 -39.99 -12.47
CA VAL A 844 0.42 -40.26 -11.31
C VAL A 844 1.20 -39.94 -10.06
N LEU A 845 0.62 -39.06 -9.25
CA LEU A 845 1.14 -38.64 -7.97
C LEU A 845 0.28 -39.22 -6.85
N ALA A 846 0.92 -39.69 -5.77
CA ALA A 846 0.25 -40.17 -4.58
C ALA A 846 0.68 -39.35 -3.36
N SER A 847 -0.27 -39.07 -2.49
CA SER A 847 -0.09 -38.36 -1.23
C SER A 847 -0.60 -39.22 -0.10
N SER A 848 0.09 -39.17 1.05
CA SER A 848 -0.35 -39.86 2.27
C SER A 848 -0.95 -38.93 3.34
N ASP A 849 -0.95 -37.62 3.07
CA ASP A 849 -1.31 -36.54 3.99
C ASP A 849 -2.44 -35.66 3.44
N GLY A 850 -3.29 -36.21 2.57
CA GLY A 850 -4.42 -35.50 1.99
C GLY A 850 -4.03 -34.46 0.93
N GLY A 851 -2.85 -34.57 0.35
CA GLY A 851 -2.33 -33.67 -0.69
C GLY A 851 -1.50 -32.52 -0.15
N LEU A 852 -1.04 -32.54 1.10
CA LEU A 852 -0.06 -31.54 1.58
C LEU A 852 1.31 -31.76 0.92
N THR A 853 1.65 -33.02 0.63
CA THR A 853 2.81 -33.41 -0.16
C THR A 853 2.43 -34.52 -1.15
N TYR A 854 3.11 -34.56 -2.30
CA TYR A 854 2.89 -35.56 -3.34
C TYR A 854 4.22 -36.24 -3.72
N GLN A 855 4.16 -37.54 -3.96
CA GLN A 855 5.24 -38.34 -4.50
C GLN A 855 4.82 -38.93 -5.85
N GLN A 856 5.71 -38.87 -6.83
CA GLN A 856 5.47 -39.54 -8.11
C GLN A 856 5.54 -41.05 -7.96
N VAL A 857 4.49 -41.74 -8.42
CA VAL A 857 4.38 -43.21 -8.40
C VAL A 857 4.29 -43.83 -9.80
N PHE A 858 4.02 -43.01 -10.82
CA PHE A 858 4.00 -43.41 -12.23
C PHE A 858 4.35 -42.22 -13.13
N SER A 859 4.98 -42.47 -14.28
CA SER A 859 5.24 -41.45 -15.30
C SER A 859 5.39 -42.09 -16.68
N LYS A 860 4.83 -41.46 -17.70
CA LYS A 860 5.10 -41.74 -19.12
C LYS A 860 5.12 -40.47 -19.94
N SER A 861 6.06 -40.38 -20.86
CA SER A 861 6.30 -39.19 -21.67
C SER A 861 6.42 -39.52 -23.15
N GLY A 862 6.08 -38.55 -24.01
CA GLY A 862 6.23 -38.64 -25.46
C GLY A 862 5.66 -39.94 -26.03
N SER A 863 6.50 -40.72 -26.72
CA SER A 863 6.10 -41.98 -27.37
C SER A 863 5.54 -43.04 -26.42
N ASP A 864 5.94 -43.05 -25.14
CA ASP A 864 5.47 -44.04 -24.18
C ASP A 864 4.00 -43.81 -23.81
N LEU A 865 3.50 -42.59 -23.97
CA LEU A 865 2.11 -42.22 -23.71
C LEU A 865 1.17 -42.66 -24.84
N ILE A 866 1.69 -42.76 -26.07
CA ILE A 866 0.92 -43.01 -27.29
C ILE A 866 0.40 -44.45 -27.32
N THR A 867 -0.91 -44.61 -27.48
CA THR A 867 -1.56 -45.91 -27.71
C THR A 867 -2.01 -46.10 -29.16
N VAL A 868 -2.21 -45.00 -29.89
CA VAL A 868 -2.59 -44.99 -31.31
C VAL A 868 -1.51 -44.23 -32.10
N PRO A 869 -0.49 -44.92 -32.66
CA PRO A 869 0.65 -44.27 -33.31
C PRO A 869 0.30 -43.48 -34.58
N ASN A 870 -0.76 -43.88 -35.29
CA ASN A 870 -1.15 -43.31 -36.58
C ASN A 870 -2.58 -42.77 -36.51
N GLY A 871 -2.74 -41.49 -36.19
CA GLY A 871 -4.03 -40.79 -36.19
C GLY A 871 -4.54 -40.41 -34.79
N GLN A 872 -5.78 -39.90 -34.77
CA GLN A 872 -6.46 -39.47 -33.54
C GLN A 872 -7.13 -40.66 -32.86
N VAL A 873 -7.17 -40.63 -31.52
CA VAL A 873 -7.89 -41.63 -30.72
C VAL A 873 -9.40 -41.52 -30.98
N ASN A 874 -10.03 -42.65 -31.29
CA ASN A 874 -11.47 -42.81 -31.24
C ASN A 874 -11.87 -43.30 -29.84
N PRO A 875 -12.42 -42.44 -28.97
CA PRO A 875 -12.71 -42.82 -27.60
C PRO A 875 -13.83 -43.88 -27.47
N ASN A 876 -14.58 -44.16 -28.56
CA ASN A 876 -15.57 -45.23 -28.63
C ASN A 876 -14.96 -46.62 -28.89
N ASN A 877 -13.66 -46.71 -29.23
CA ASN A 877 -13.00 -47.97 -29.53
C ASN A 877 -12.21 -48.49 -28.31
N PRO A 878 -12.69 -49.53 -27.59
CA PRO A 878 -12.02 -50.02 -26.40
C PRO A 878 -10.62 -50.59 -26.68
N SER A 879 -10.33 -51.03 -27.91
CA SER A 879 -9.01 -51.58 -28.25
C SER A 879 -7.89 -50.54 -28.31
N GLU A 880 -8.23 -49.25 -28.35
CA GLU A 880 -7.27 -48.14 -28.38
C GLU A 880 -6.82 -47.73 -26.98
N TYR A 881 -7.46 -48.27 -25.94
CA TYR A 881 -7.08 -48.08 -24.56
C TYR A 881 -6.05 -49.11 -24.11
N GLN A 882 -5.02 -48.65 -23.40
CA GLN A 882 -4.05 -49.50 -22.73
C GLN A 882 -4.23 -49.36 -21.22
N ARG A 883 -4.36 -50.51 -20.54
CA ARG A 883 -4.44 -50.57 -19.07
C ARG A 883 -3.06 -50.45 -18.44
N ASP A 884 -2.94 -49.59 -17.43
CA ASP A 884 -1.74 -49.44 -16.62
C ASP A 884 -1.94 -49.89 -15.18
N TYR A 885 -0.83 -50.21 -14.55
CA TYR A 885 -0.73 -50.62 -13.15
C TYR A 885 0.22 -49.69 -12.39
N VAL A 886 -0.22 -49.26 -11.20
CA VAL A 886 0.58 -48.47 -10.25
C VAL A 886 0.52 -49.13 -8.89
N ASN A 887 1.68 -49.47 -8.33
CA ASN A 887 1.77 -50.02 -6.99
C ASN A 887 1.71 -48.89 -5.95
N LEU A 888 0.69 -48.93 -5.07
CA LEU A 888 0.46 -47.96 -4.00
C LEU A 888 0.72 -48.55 -2.61
N THR A 889 1.40 -49.71 -2.51
CA THR A 889 1.64 -50.40 -1.22
C THR A 889 2.32 -49.50 -0.18
N ALA A 890 3.23 -48.61 -0.59
CA ALA A 890 3.88 -47.65 0.32
C ALA A 890 2.90 -46.66 0.99
N PHE A 891 1.70 -46.52 0.43
CA PHE A 891 0.62 -45.66 0.89
C PHE A 891 -0.50 -46.44 1.59
N ALA A 892 -0.33 -47.74 1.89
CA ALA A 892 -1.26 -48.54 2.68
C ALA A 892 -0.71 -48.83 4.10
N GLY A 893 -1.60 -49.08 5.06
CA GLY A 893 -1.23 -49.50 6.42
C GLY A 893 -1.69 -48.56 7.54
N ARG A 894 -1.41 -48.94 8.80
CA ARG A 894 -1.76 -48.17 10.00
C ARG A 894 -1.23 -46.74 9.85
N ASN A 895 -2.10 -45.72 9.81
CA ASN A 895 -1.85 -44.28 9.56
C ASN A 895 -2.04 -43.78 8.11
N ARG A 896 -2.60 -44.58 7.21
CA ARG A 896 -2.90 -44.18 5.82
C ARG A 896 -4.38 -43.87 5.59
N ALA A 897 -4.95 -42.98 6.41
CA ALA A 897 -6.37 -42.61 6.36
C ALA A 897 -6.70 -41.51 5.34
N MET A 898 -5.69 -40.80 4.84
CA MET A 898 -5.83 -39.61 3.99
C MET A 898 -5.04 -39.77 2.69
N VAL A 899 -5.14 -40.92 2.03
CA VAL A 899 -4.36 -41.18 0.82
C VAL A 899 -5.05 -40.53 -0.37
N ARG A 900 -4.34 -39.75 -1.18
CA ARG A 900 -4.89 -39.12 -2.38
C ARG A 900 -4.03 -39.46 -3.58
N VAL A 901 -4.67 -39.71 -4.71
CA VAL A 901 -4.02 -39.86 -6.02
C VAL A 901 -4.39 -38.67 -6.92
N ALA A 902 -3.45 -38.17 -7.70
CA ALA A 902 -3.69 -37.19 -8.75
C ALA A 902 -3.03 -37.60 -10.07
N PHE A 903 -3.77 -37.49 -11.17
CA PHE A 903 -3.23 -37.56 -12.53
C PHE A 903 -2.81 -36.15 -12.95
N VAL A 904 -1.59 -36.00 -13.43
CA VAL A 904 -1.04 -34.70 -13.84
C VAL A 904 -0.50 -34.81 -15.25
N LEU A 905 -1.02 -33.99 -16.16
CA LEU A 905 -0.43 -33.79 -17.49
C LEU A 905 0.36 -32.47 -17.49
N GLU A 906 1.57 -32.49 -18.04
CA GLU A 906 2.45 -31.33 -18.19
C GLU A 906 3.19 -31.37 -19.54
N GLY A 907 3.76 -30.23 -19.97
CA GLY A 907 4.55 -30.16 -21.21
C GLY A 907 3.73 -30.26 -22.50
N ALA A 908 2.40 -30.17 -22.41
CA ALA A 908 1.51 -30.08 -23.56
C ALA A 908 1.70 -28.73 -24.28
N ASN A 909 1.73 -28.74 -25.61
CA ASN A 909 1.74 -27.55 -26.45
C ASN A 909 0.40 -27.42 -27.19
N GLU A 910 0.21 -26.28 -27.86
CA GLU A 910 -0.97 -26.06 -28.69
C GLU A 910 -0.94 -27.01 -29.91
N ASN A 911 -2.07 -27.68 -30.18
CA ASN A 911 -2.30 -28.61 -31.32
C ASN A 911 -1.95 -30.10 -31.13
N ILE A 912 -2.14 -30.68 -29.94
CA ILE A 912 -1.99 -32.13 -29.67
C ILE A 912 -3.36 -32.86 -29.65
N ASP A 913 -3.38 -34.14 -30.04
CA ASP A 913 -4.52 -35.04 -29.79
C ASP A 913 -4.89 -35.18 -28.30
N PRO A 914 -6.17 -35.21 -27.92
CA PRO A 914 -6.56 -35.32 -26.51
C PRO A 914 -6.04 -36.60 -25.83
N VAL A 915 -5.69 -36.48 -24.56
CA VAL A 915 -5.40 -37.64 -23.70
C VAL A 915 -6.70 -38.06 -23.01
N TYR A 916 -7.01 -39.35 -23.09
CA TYR A 916 -8.21 -39.94 -22.49
C TYR A 916 -7.83 -40.87 -21.33
N LEU A 917 -8.62 -40.81 -20.27
CA LEU A 917 -8.58 -41.72 -19.13
C LEU A 917 -9.94 -42.37 -18.93
N ASN A 918 -9.95 -43.68 -18.67
CA ASN A 918 -11.14 -44.45 -18.35
C ASN A 918 -10.82 -45.55 -17.31
N ASN A 919 -11.86 -46.20 -16.78
CA ASN A 919 -11.78 -47.38 -15.89
C ASN A 919 -10.73 -47.25 -14.78
N VAL A 920 -10.83 -46.19 -13.98
CA VAL A 920 -9.91 -45.95 -12.86
C VAL A 920 -10.35 -46.80 -11.67
N GLU A 921 -9.49 -47.66 -11.16
CA GLU A 921 -9.81 -48.63 -10.11
C GLU A 921 -8.71 -48.69 -9.04
N LEU A 922 -9.10 -48.67 -7.77
CA LEU A 922 -8.23 -48.88 -6.62
C LEU A 922 -8.51 -50.25 -5.99
N PHE A 923 -7.47 -51.07 -5.92
CA PHE A 923 -7.47 -52.38 -5.29
C PHE A 923 -6.76 -52.34 -3.94
N LEU A 924 -7.19 -53.18 -3.00
CA LEU A 924 -6.52 -53.39 -1.71
C LEU A 924 -5.48 -54.52 -1.76
N SER A 925 -5.04 -54.90 -2.96
CA SER A 925 -3.94 -55.83 -3.21
C SER A 925 -2.98 -55.23 -4.23
N ALA A 926 -1.73 -55.70 -4.26
CA ALA A 926 -0.70 -55.22 -5.18
C ALA A 926 -0.36 -56.25 -6.28
N ASN A 927 -1.37 -56.95 -6.80
CA ASN A 927 -1.20 -57.87 -7.91
C ASN A 927 -1.31 -57.11 -9.24
N PRO A 928 -0.26 -57.05 -10.09
CA PRO A 928 -0.31 -56.36 -11.38
C PRO A 928 -1.23 -57.01 -12.42
N GLU A 929 -1.56 -58.30 -12.24
CA GLU A 929 -2.45 -59.05 -13.12
C GLU A 929 -3.61 -59.67 -12.31
N PRO A 930 -4.58 -58.86 -11.84
CA PRO A 930 -5.72 -59.37 -11.09
C PRO A 930 -6.58 -60.25 -12.01
N VAL A 931 -7.00 -61.40 -11.49
CA VAL A 931 -7.91 -62.29 -12.23
C VAL A 931 -9.29 -61.64 -12.27
N ASP A 932 -9.80 -61.34 -13.46
CA ASP A 932 -11.17 -60.83 -13.61
C ASP A 932 -12.17 -61.99 -13.71
N PRO A 933 -13.12 -62.13 -12.76
CA PRO A 933 -14.20 -63.12 -12.87
C PRO A 933 -15.32 -62.68 -13.83
N GLY A 934 -15.30 -61.44 -14.32
CA GLY A 934 -16.40 -60.80 -15.05
C GLY A 934 -17.41 -60.13 -14.11
N LEU A 935 -18.08 -59.07 -14.59
CA LEU A 935 -19.03 -58.29 -13.79
C LEU A 935 -20.19 -59.18 -13.27
N GLY A 936 -20.46 -59.09 -11.97
CA GLY A 936 -21.47 -59.88 -11.28
C GLY A 936 -21.02 -61.31 -10.90
N ASN A 937 -19.75 -61.66 -11.09
CA ASN A 937 -19.25 -63.03 -10.84
C ASN A 937 -18.15 -63.08 -9.77
N THR A 938 -17.86 -64.31 -9.34
CA THR A 938 -16.74 -64.64 -8.44
C THR A 938 -15.97 -65.87 -8.95
N ARG A 939 -14.68 -65.94 -8.65
CA ARG A 939 -13.80 -67.05 -9.04
C ARG A 939 -12.83 -67.42 -7.92
N ILE A 940 -12.56 -68.72 -7.77
CA ILE A 940 -11.59 -69.26 -6.82
C ILE A 940 -10.36 -69.75 -7.57
N TYR A 941 -9.16 -69.29 -7.20
CA TYR A 941 -7.90 -69.68 -7.86
C TYR A 941 -6.65 -69.53 -6.96
N PRO A 942 -5.57 -70.30 -7.21
CA PRO A 942 -5.59 -71.52 -7.99
C PRO A 942 -6.51 -72.54 -7.31
N ASN A 943 -7.10 -73.43 -8.09
CA ASN A 943 -7.93 -74.51 -7.58
C ASN A 943 -7.74 -75.74 -8.49
N PRO A 944 -7.02 -76.78 -8.06
CA PRO A 944 -6.53 -77.03 -6.68
C PRO A 944 -5.46 -76.05 -6.18
N ALA A 945 -5.35 -75.85 -4.86
CA ALA A 945 -4.35 -75.00 -4.20
C ALA A 945 -3.40 -75.80 -3.30
N ASN A 946 -2.12 -75.42 -3.26
CA ASN A 946 -1.05 -76.09 -2.49
C ASN A 946 -0.42 -75.19 -1.40
N GLY A 947 -0.84 -73.92 -1.29
CA GLY A 947 -0.26 -72.98 -0.32
C GLY A 947 -1.17 -71.79 -0.03
N LEU A 948 -1.51 -71.00 -1.04
CA LEU A 948 -2.51 -69.93 -0.95
C LEU A 948 -3.63 -70.21 -1.95
N PHE A 949 -4.86 -69.80 -1.62
CA PHE A 949 -5.94 -69.67 -2.59
C PHE A 949 -6.59 -68.30 -2.46
N ASN A 950 -7.20 -67.85 -3.55
CA ASN A 950 -7.81 -66.54 -3.67
C ASN A 950 -9.27 -66.70 -4.05
N ILE A 951 -10.11 -65.82 -3.52
CA ILE A 951 -11.49 -65.65 -3.95
C ILE A 951 -11.59 -64.21 -4.47
N VAL A 952 -11.80 -64.07 -5.78
CA VAL A 952 -11.92 -62.76 -6.43
C VAL A 952 -13.37 -62.45 -6.76
N PHE A 953 -13.71 -61.17 -6.62
CA PHE A 953 -15.03 -60.60 -6.82
C PHE A 953 -14.97 -59.48 -7.85
N ASN A 954 -16.01 -59.34 -8.68
CA ASN A 954 -16.25 -58.16 -9.50
C ASN A 954 -17.74 -57.81 -9.45
N LEU A 955 -18.18 -57.21 -8.35
CA LEU A 955 -19.59 -56.91 -8.07
C LEU A 955 -20.03 -55.59 -8.71
N PRO A 956 -21.31 -55.42 -9.12
CA PRO A 956 -21.81 -54.19 -9.73
C PRO A 956 -21.79 -52.98 -8.78
N ARG A 957 -21.94 -53.22 -7.47
CA ARG A 957 -21.95 -52.22 -6.39
C ARG A 957 -21.29 -52.79 -5.14
N PHE A 958 -21.08 -51.96 -4.13
CA PHE A 958 -20.60 -52.42 -2.82
C PHE A 958 -21.63 -53.35 -2.18
N GLU A 959 -21.20 -54.55 -1.81
CA GLU A 959 -22.03 -55.52 -1.09
C GLU A 959 -21.27 -56.11 0.09
N THR A 960 -22.02 -56.59 1.07
CA THR A 960 -21.45 -57.50 2.08
C THR A 960 -21.45 -58.89 1.47
N VAL A 961 -20.27 -59.50 1.44
CA VAL A 961 -20.11 -60.87 0.96
C VAL A 961 -19.80 -61.76 2.15
N ASN A 962 -20.67 -62.71 2.40
CA ASN A 962 -20.42 -63.78 3.35
C ASN A 962 -19.68 -64.92 2.63
N ILE A 963 -18.53 -65.33 3.17
CA ILE A 963 -17.74 -66.46 2.66
C ILE A 963 -17.75 -67.56 3.72
N GLN A 964 -18.42 -68.66 3.39
CA GLN A 964 -18.46 -69.88 4.19
C GLN A 964 -17.61 -70.97 3.54
N ILE A 965 -16.66 -71.54 4.29
CA ILE A 965 -15.88 -72.70 3.86
C ILE A 965 -16.30 -73.89 4.70
N ILE A 966 -16.80 -74.93 4.04
CA ILE A 966 -17.38 -76.12 4.65
C ILE A 966 -16.53 -77.33 4.27
N SER A 967 -16.09 -78.12 5.24
CA SER A 967 -15.32 -79.35 4.99
C SER A 967 -16.15 -80.43 4.29
N ALA A 968 -15.51 -81.45 3.72
CA ALA A 968 -16.19 -82.64 3.20
C ALA A 968 -17.06 -83.39 4.23
N THR A 969 -16.83 -83.18 5.53
CA THR A 969 -17.65 -83.75 6.62
C THR A 969 -18.82 -82.86 7.02
N GLY A 970 -18.99 -81.69 6.39
CA GLY A 970 -20.05 -80.73 6.69
C GLY A 970 -19.72 -79.73 7.81
N ALA A 971 -18.48 -79.73 8.33
CA ALA A 971 -18.07 -78.79 9.37
C ALA A 971 -17.76 -77.41 8.77
N LEU A 972 -18.31 -76.36 9.37
CA LEU A 972 -18.05 -74.97 8.99
C LEU A 972 -16.70 -74.53 9.59
N VAL A 973 -15.72 -74.30 8.72
CA VAL A 973 -14.33 -73.99 9.13
C VAL A 973 -13.95 -72.52 8.91
N HIS A 974 -14.73 -71.78 8.14
CA HIS A 974 -14.64 -70.32 7.98
C HIS A 974 -16.05 -69.79 7.73
N ASP A 975 -16.45 -68.74 8.44
CA ASP A 975 -17.71 -68.02 8.23
C ASP A 975 -17.49 -66.57 8.62
N VAL A 976 -17.25 -65.72 7.62
CA VAL A 976 -16.94 -64.31 7.83
C VAL A 976 -17.66 -63.47 6.80
N ASP A 977 -18.28 -62.40 7.29
CA ASP A 977 -18.81 -61.32 6.46
C ASP A 977 -17.69 -60.34 6.10
N TYR A 978 -17.52 -60.13 4.80
CA TYR A 978 -16.63 -59.13 4.23
C TYR A 978 -17.47 -57.96 3.73
N PRO A 979 -17.70 -56.93 4.56
CA PRO A 979 -18.44 -55.75 4.15
C PRO A 979 -17.66 -54.95 3.10
N ASN A 980 -18.38 -54.20 2.27
CA ASN A 980 -17.81 -53.31 1.24
C ASN A 980 -16.96 -54.02 0.18
N THR A 981 -17.30 -55.26 -0.18
CA THR A 981 -16.68 -55.94 -1.32
C THR A 981 -17.15 -55.29 -2.63
N LEU A 982 -16.23 -55.04 -3.55
CA LEU A 982 -16.52 -54.53 -4.90
C LEU A 982 -15.78 -55.35 -5.96
N ASN A 983 -14.54 -55.00 -6.27
CA ASN A 983 -13.65 -55.67 -7.21
C ASN A 983 -12.42 -56.26 -6.50
N GLN A 984 -12.60 -57.02 -5.42
CA GLN A 984 -11.50 -57.42 -4.52
C GLN A 984 -11.13 -58.88 -4.60
N THR A 985 -9.87 -59.15 -4.25
CA THR A 985 -9.31 -60.49 -4.08
C THR A 985 -9.02 -60.72 -2.61
N TYR A 986 -9.67 -61.71 -2.02
CA TYR A 986 -9.36 -62.19 -0.67
C TYR A 986 -8.44 -63.40 -0.75
N THR A 987 -7.27 -63.30 -0.15
CA THR A 987 -6.25 -64.35 -0.12
C THR A 987 -6.31 -65.10 1.20
N PHE A 988 -6.30 -66.43 1.13
CA PHE A 988 -6.35 -67.33 2.27
C PHE A 988 -5.14 -68.25 2.26
N SER A 989 -4.56 -68.48 3.44
CA SER A 989 -3.55 -69.53 3.60
C SER A 989 -4.23 -70.90 3.65
N ALA A 990 -3.83 -71.81 2.75
CA ALA A 990 -4.27 -73.19 2.75
C ALA A 990 -3.79 -73.93 4.02
N GLU A 991 -2.72 -73.46 4.68
CA GLU A 991 -2.22 -74.02 5.94
C GLU A 991 -3.23 -73.88 7.10
N ASN A 992 -4.15 -72.92 7.00
CA ASN A 992 -5.22 -72.74 7.98
C ASN A 992 -6.33 -73.81 7.86
N PHE A 993 -6.24 -74.70 6.86
CA PHE A 993 -7.24 -75.72 6.56
C PHE A 993 -6.59 -77.10 6.40
N SER A 994 -7.32 -78.18 6.73
CA SER A 994 -6.84 -79.54 6.48
C SER A 994 -6.80 -79.86 4.98
N LYS A 995 -5.82 -80.64 4.52
CA LYS A 995 -5.77 -81.11 3.13
C LYS A 995 -7.03 -81.89 2.75
N GLY A 996 -7.62 -81.62 1.59
CA GLY A 996 -8.83 -82.30 1.12
C GLY A 996 -9.81 -81.42 0.33
N LEU A 997 -11.06 -81.91 0.23
CA LEU A 997 -12.15 -81.27 -0.49
C LEU A 997 -12.98 -80.36 0.44
N PHE A 998 -13.24 -79.14 0.00
CA PHE A 998 -14.10 -78.16 0.65
C PHE A 998 -15.18 -77.64 -0.31
N VAL A 999 -16.29 -77.21 0.28
CA VAL A 999 -17.35 -76.48 -0.38
C VAL A 999 -17.31 -75.04 0.10
N VAL A 1000 -17.09 -74.10 -0.82
CA VAL A 1000 -17.11 -72.67 -0.54
C VAL A 1000 -18.46 -72.12 -0.96
N ARG A 1001 -19.26 -71.69 0.01
CA ARG A 1001 -20.53 -70.99 -0.21
C ARG A 1001 -20.26 -69.49 -0.10
N ILE A 1002 -20.64 -68.76 -1.13
CA ILE A 1002 -20.46 -67.31 -1.25
C ILE A 1002 -21.85 -66.72 -1.40
N THR A 1003 -22.23 -65.82 -0.48
CA THR A 1003 -23.53 -65.15 -0.53
C THR A 1003 -23.38 -63.64 -0.41
N SER A 1004 -24.06 -62.91 -1.28
CA SER A 1004 -24.17 -61.46 -1.32
C SER A 1004 -25.53 -61.09 -1.93
N GLN A 1005 -25.81 -59.79 -2.13
CA GLN A 1005 -27.07 -59.37 -2.74
C GLN A 1005 -27.15 -59.76 -4.23
N SER A 1006 -26.02 -59.72 -4.95
CA SER A 1006 -25.93 -60.01 -6.38
C SER A 1006 -25.41 -61.42 -6.69
N ILE A 1007 -24.74 -62.09 -5.75
CA ILE A 1007 -24.12 -63.41 -5.97
C ILE A 1007 -24.62 -64.38 -4.90
N THR A 1008 -25.10 -65.55 -5.32
CA THR A 1008 -25.31 -66.70 -4.44
C THR A 1008 -24.76 -67.92 -5.14
N GLU A 1009 -23.54 -68.32 -4.78
CA GLU A 1009 -22.82 -69.37 -5.47
C GLU A 1009 -22.21 -70.38 -4.49
N THR A 1010 -22.10 -71.61 -4.97
CA THR A 1010 -21.38 -72.68 -4.27
C THR A 1010 -20.31 -73.20 -5.21
N ARG A 1011 -19.07 -73.21 -4.75
CA ARG A 1011 -17.89 -73.61 -5.52
C ARG A 1011 -17.12 -74.69 -4.78
N LYS A 1012 -16.55 -75.62 -5.54
CA LYS A 1012 -15.67 -76.66 -5.02
C LYS A 1012 -14.26 -76.09 -4.83
N LEU A 1013 -13.61 -76.34 -3.70
CA LEU A 1013 -12.21 -76.00 -3.42
C LEU A 1013 -11.43 -77.28 -3.07
N ILE A 1014 -10.29 -77.52 -3.72
CA ILE A 1014 -9.41 -78.65 -3.44
C ILE A 1014 -8.08 -78.12 -2.87
N LEU A 1015 -7.72 -78.54 -1.66
CA LEU A 1015 -6.45 -78.20 -1.00
C LEU A 1015 -5.55 -79.44 -0.92
N TYR A 1016 -4.30 -79.34 -1.38
CA TYR A 1016 -3.35 -80.45 -1.46
C TYR A 1016 -2.38 -80.55 -0.29
#